data_AF-A0A0Q7KJ77-F1
#
_entry.id   AF-A0A0Q7KJ77-F1
#
_cell.length_a   1.000
_cell.length_b   1.000
_cell.length_c   1.000
_cell.angle_alpha   90.00
_cell.angle_beta   90.00
_cell.angle_gamma   90.00
#
_symmetry.space_group_name_H-M   'P 1'
#
loop_
_entity.id
_entity.type
_entity.pdbx_description
1 polymer ?
#
loop_
_entity_poly.entity_id
_entity_poly.type
_entity_poly.pdbx_seq_one_letter_code
_entity_poly.pdbx_strand_id
1 'polypeptide(L)'
;MPSTAFAADDDLASGSGWNVTQAPGGYLVTVELDQKLPIKSDAPTIEVDGVPIGIATESADGRSLSVFTTDPAVVKADDAEAGWFSKPSGDTASAQKARAAEIAPAAVEEIDANPSSIGSYEVTESVYNFGTQSIPLAGIGGIRGELQGKMYLPKTGGARPTVVLLHGRHTSCSTGTTPATRWPCNPGQINVPSFAGYDGTARALASHGYAVVSIAANAINSNDNQLALDQGAQARGQLILDTLSMLDKAGKGESVTYYDAQTGKDVSLADALADQSPLPGLTQATQAISPSDLVGRFDLTDVGLMGHSRGGEGVTSAATLNQALDKPWGIKSILPLAPVDFARMTVPDVAMNVILPYCDGDVSNQQGQHMLDDSRYAFDDDALRSGVWAMGANHNFYNTVWTPGVYAYSVSDDWGATSTDSVCGPRSGTNIRMTAQEQYDMGTAYMAGWFRLTLGGEKQFLPMFDGSGAVPAVLNGEDVRSVSTAPSSARKTVSTFESTSSLVRTQGAATATVCASAAGRTVSQPLPSCTTAALGTSAQPHWTPASNGGNVPATPVTKMVWTALSTGTTTQTPSEVRVSVPAAARNASGAERLSVKMAADESVVTGTDVTITVVDAKGAAYSSPVSRLNPLAVNRLPASTDARLKKIVLQQVNVPTSALTAAGLDVSDVREVRFAAATGADATATGGVFLSDLAFETSSVGTPVVRTEPTIDIAAPTVDEGNGPGTADIAVYLDGPAAKPVTGYVSVLGSATGRGGITMEKVTFAPGETCKVVTGPILGDALASATASTAVKSSVINTSGAVMGKNALANLTVREDDGVTGTTPMLPSAGIQGDACAELKAVGTTGSVAVDDKTPAPGDTVTFTASGYRSGEGVTVSLGTTVLGVGTADASGKVVLATTVPADATIGVTAVTAVGSGTGFTSTGSVEVLYATETTLAMSPEIPAINEPVTLTATVEGTDTAGTVEFLDGTTSLGTAPVVDGVATLKIAGFKAGDHSVTAVFGQTATAQSSTSAALTLMLEKGKSGIALVLATDSSVYGTGVRGSVAVANGDGGSVRLTYGGTTVDLPLGSSDAAAFTLPAGLGAGSYTVSAVFTGTDRFEPSGVATASHQVTKAPTSAAVSAKSSVAKGRTLTVRTTVKGATAGTFPTGQVKVYVKTGKGSYRLKKIATLTPGNRGVVSTGVTVTKKKATIRVKTVYSGDGNYGASSTGSKAVRVK
;
A
#
# COMPACT_ATOMS: atom_id res chain seq x y z
N MET A 1 -24.72 -11.32 -36.83
CA MET A 1 -24.50 -12.77 -36.66
C MET A 1 -25.40 -13.23 -35.54
N PRO A 2 -26.00 -14.43 -35.60
CA PRO A 2 -27.00 -14.83 -34.61
C PRO A 2 -26.34 -15.02 -33.24
N SER A 3 -27.00 -14.52 -32.20
CA SER A 3 -26.67 -14.79 -30.80
C SER A 3 -26.77 -16.30 -30.58
N THR A 4 -25.64 -16.97 -30.41
CA THR A 4 -25.64 -18.30 -29.79
C THR A 4 -26.04 -18.09 -28.34
N ALA A 5 -27.27 -18.50 -27.99
CA ALA A 5 -27.69 -18.57 -26.61
C ALA A 5 -26.72 -19.51 -25.86
N PHE A 6 -26.19 -19.05 -24.73
CA PHE A 6 -25.41 -19.87 -23.82
C PHE A 6 -26.30 -21.00 -23.28
N ALA A 7 -25.72 -22.20 -23.09
CA ALA A 7 -26.42 -23.37 -22.57
C ALA A 7 -26.80 -23.15 -21.10
N ALA A 8 -27.99 -23.60 -20.68
CA ALA A 8 -28.34 -23.61 -19.25
C ALA A 8 -27.49 -24.65 -18.50
N ASP A 9 -27.35 -24.53 -17.17
CA ASP A 9 -26.54 -25.46 -16.34
C ASP A 9 -26.92 -26.94 -16.58
N ASP A 10 -28.20 -27.25 -16.83
CA ASP A 10 -28.69 -28.61 -17.11
C ASP A 10 -28.25 -29.17 -18.49
N ASP A 11 -27.72 -28.31 -19.38
CA ASP A 11 -27.26 -28.63 -20.74
C ASP A 11 -25.71 -28.70 -20.84
N LEU A 12 -24.97 -28.49 -19.74
CA LEU A 12 -23.50 -28.54 -19.72
C LEU A 12 -22.97 -29.99 -19.71
N ALA A 13 -21.85 -30.23 -20.41
CA ALA A 13 -21.22 -31.54 -20.46
C ALA A 13 -20.74 -32.03 -19.08
N SER A 14 -20.93 -33.32 -18.82
CA SER A 14 -20.40 -34.01 -17.64
C SER A 14 -20.20 -35.49 -17.92
N GLY A 15 -19.28 -36.12 -17.18
CA GLY A 15 -18.95 -37.54 -17.31
C GLY A 15 -18.61 -38.19 -15.97
N SER A 16 -18.18 -39.46 -16.02
CA SER A 16 -17.76 -40.16 -14.80
C SER A 16 -16.43 -39.60 -14.30
N GLY A 17 -16.48 -38.75 -13.27
CA GLY A 17 -15.29 -38.16 -12.65
C GLY A 17 -14.89 -36.79 -13.20
N TRP A 18 -15.73 -36.14 -14.00
CA TRP A 18 -15.50 -34.77 -14.44
C TRP A 18 -16.81 -34.04 -14.74
N ASN A 19 -16.79 -32.71 -14.66
CA ASN A 19 -17.93 -31.87 -15.04
C ASN A 19 -17.49 -30.50 -15.59
N VAL A 20 -18.42 -29.85 -16.28
CA VAL A 20 -18.32 -28.44 -16.69
C VAL A 20 -19.41 -27.66 -15.96
N THR A 21 -19.03 -26.56 -15.32
CA THR A 21 -19.96 -25.66 -14.64
C THR A 21 -19.83 -24.24 -15.17
N GLN A 22 -20.92 -23.49 -15.21
CA GLN A 22 -20.88 -22.06 -15.51
C GLN A 22 -20.14 -21.31 -14.39
N ALA A 23 -19.27 -20.38 -14.79
CA ALA A 23 -18.51 -19.55 -13.88
C ALA A 23 -18.36 -18.14 -14.48
N PRO A 24 -18.25 -17.08 -13.65
CA PRO A 24 -18.22 -15.73 -14.17
C PRO A 24 -17.12 -15.54 -15.22
N GLY A 25 -17.46 -14.98 -16.37
CA GLY A 25 -16.52 -14.82 -17.47
C GLY A 25 -16.28 -16.06 -18.34
N GLY A 26 -16.93 -17.22 -18.11
CA GLY A 26 -16.71 -18.44 -18.90
C GLY A 26 -17.18 -19.77 -18.27
N TYR A 27 -16.34 -20.79 -18.33
CA TYR A 27 -16.62 -22.15 -17.86
C TYR A 27 -15.50 -22.66 -16.96
N LEU A 28 -15.87 -23.41 -15.92
CA LEU A 28 -14.93 -24.15 -15.09
C LEU A 28 -15.05 -25.64 -15.43
N VAL A 29 -13.95 -26.24 -15.90
CA VAL A 29 -13.85 -27.69 -16.09
C VAL A 29 -13.15 -28.28 -14.87
N THR A 30 -13.79 -29.25 -14.22
CA THR A 30 -13.22 -29.94 -13.06
C THR A 30 -13.09 -31.43 -13.34
N VAL A 31 -11.91 -32.00 -13.06
CA VAL A 31 -11.61 -33.42 -13.14
C VAL A 31 -11.30 -33.94 -11.74
N GLU A 32 -12.08 -34.88 -11.25
CA GLU A 32 -11.88 -35.62 -10.00
C GLU A 32 -10.92 -36.79 -10.23
N LEU A 33 -9.97 -36.98 -9.31
CA LEU A 33 -8.92 -37.98 -9.39
C LEU A 33 -9.14 -39.10 -8.37
N ASP A 34 -9.06 -40.35 -8.84
CA ASP A 34 -9.14 -41.53 -7.96
C ASP A 34 -8.02 -41.60 -6.91
N GLN A 35 -6.89 -40.97 -7.22
CA GLN A 35 -5.72 -40.86 -6.36
C GLN A 35 -5.19 -39.42 -6.34
N LYS A 36 -4.36 -39.10 -5.35
CA LYS A 36 -3.70 -37.79 -5.32
C LYS A 36 -2.85 -37.57 -6.57
N LEU A 37 -2.85 -36.34 -7.06
CA LEU A 37 -2.01 -35.94 -8.18
C LEU A 37 -0.54 -36.30 -7.90
N PRO A 38 0.15 -36.97 -8.85
CA PRO A 38 1.58 -37.26 -8.71
C PRO A 38 2.42 -35.99 -8.54
N ILE A 39 3.44 -36.03 -7.69
CA ILE A 39 4.42 -34.94 -7.60
C ILE A 39 5.39 -35.05 -8.78
N LYS A 40 5.31 -34.08 -9.69
CA LYS A 40 6.21 -33.92 -10.84
C LYS A 40 6.61 -32.46 -11.01
N SER A 41 7.75 -32.25 -11.63
CA SER A 41 8.23 -30.91 -11.98
C SER A 41 7.27 -30.17 -12.93
N ASP A 42 6.65 -30.91 -13.85
CA ASP A 42 5.73 -30.39 -14.86
C ASP A 42 4.47 -29.73 -14.27
N ALA A 43 3.83 -28.87 -15.05
CA ALA A 43 2.56 -28.24 -14.67
C ALA A 43 1.39 -29.17 -15.08
N PRO A 44 0.43 -29.45 -14.17
CA PRO A 44 -0.75 -30.24 -14.53
C PRO A 44 -1.63 -29.47 -15.51
N THR A 45 -2.29 -30.18 -16.42
CA THR A 45 -3.26 -29.64 -17.36
C THR A 45 -4.57 -30.43 -17.29
N ILE A 46 -5.64 -29.89 -17.85
CA ILE A 46 -6.81 -30.69 -18.24
C ILE A 46 -6.83 -30.81 -19.75
N GLU A 47 -7.04 -32.03 -20.23
CA GLU A 47 -7.27 -32.33 -21.64
C GLU A 47 -8.77 -32.62 -21.84
N VAL A 48 -9.40 -31.92 -22.79
CA VAL A 48 -10.79 -32.14 -23.19
C VAL A 48 -10.77 -32.71 -24.60
N ASP A 49 -11.37 -33.88 -24.79
CA ASP A 49 -11.36 -34.64 -26.05
C ASP A 49 -9.93 -34.81 -26.63
N GLY A 50 -8.94 -34.99 -25.74
CA GLY A 50 -7.52 -35.14 -26.09
C GLY A 50 -6.80 -33.83 -26.46
N VAL A 51 -7.40 -32.66 -26.18
CA VAL A 51 -6.79 -31.34 -26.41
C VAL A 51 -6.60 -30.61 -25.09
N PRO A 52 -5.37 -30.14 -24.75
CA PRO A 52 -5.11 -29.44 -23.50
C PRO A 52 -5.78 -28.06 -23.53
N ILE A 53 -6.64 -27.79 -22.55
CA ILE A 53 -7.41 -26.53 -22.45
C ILE A 53 -6.76 -25.49 -21.53
N GLY A 54 -5.71 -25.87 -20.78
CA GLY A 54 -4.97 -24.94 -19.92
C GLY A 54 -4.25 -25.62 -18.77
N ILE A 55 -3.45 -24.84 -18.05
CA ILE A 55 -2.83 -25.26 -16.79
C ILE A 55 -3.91 -25.37 -15.72
N ALA A 56 -3.95 -26.50 -15.05
CA ALA A 56 -4.91 -26.79 -14.02
C ALA A 56 -4.46 -26.30 -12.65
N THR A 57 -5.41 -25.83 -11.86
CA THR A 57 -5.23 -25.60 -10.43
C THR A 57 -5.52 -26.92 -9.71
N GLU A 58 -4.56 -27.35 -8.90
CA GLU A 58 -4.70 -28.53 -8.05
C GLU A 58 -5.49 -28.17 -6.78
N SER A 59 -6.44 -29.03 -6.37
CA SER A 59 -7.16 -28.87 -5.11
C SER A 59 -6.25 -29.04 -3.90
N ALA A 60 -6.60 -28.44 -2.75
CA ALA A 60 -5.78 -28.50 -1.54
C ALA A 60 -5.50 -29.94 -1.03
N ASP A 61 -6.40 -30.89 -1.30
CA ASP A 61 -6.21 -32.30 -0.95
C ASP A 61 -5.48 -33.12 -2.04
N GLY A 62 -5.25 -32.50 -3.20
CA GLY A 62 -4.59 -33.04 -4.38
C GLY A 62 -5.46 -34.01 -5.18
N ARG A 63 -6.78 -34.01 -4.99
CA ARG A 63 -7.71 -34.98 -5.57
C ARG A 63 -8.59 -34.44 -6.69
N SER A 64 -8.51 -33.16 -7.02
CA SER A 64 -9.11 -32.64 -8.23
C SER A 64 -8.24 -31.61 -8.92
N LEU A 65 -8.46 -31.47 -10.22
CA LEU A 65 -7.88 -30.45 -11.07
C LEU A 65 -9.00 -29.58 -11.61
N SER A 66 -8.78 -28.27 -11.68
CA SER A 66 -9.72 -27.37 -12.34
C SER A 66 -9.02 -26.41 -13.29
N VAL A 67 -9.64 -26.16 -14.45
CA VAL A 67 -9.21 -25.17 -15.44
C VAL A 67 -10.37 -24.26 -15.74
N PHE A 68 -10.18 -22.96 -15.52
CA PHE A 68 -11.08 -21.96 -16.06
C PHE A 68 -10.78 -21.76 -17.54
N THR A 69 -11.82 -21.78 -18.37
CA THR A 69 -11.71 -21.69 -19.82
C THR A 69 -12.89 -20.92 -20.39
N THR A 70 -12.61 -20.14 -21.43
CA THR A 70 -13.64 -19.42 -22.20
C THR A 70 -14.05 -20.18 -23.47
N ASP A 71 -13.70 -21.48 -23.56
CA ASP A 71 -13.91 -22.29 -24.76
C ASP A 71 -15.34 -22.84 -24.80
N PRO A 72 -16.21 -22.41 -25.72
CA PRO A 72 -17.54 -23.01 -25.80
C PRO A 72 -17.51 -24.49 -26.22
N ALA A 73 -16.38 -25.03 -26.70
CA ALA A 73 -16.28 -26.45 -27.04
C ALA A 73 -16.44 -27.35 -25.81
N VAL A 74 -16.03 -26.91 -24.62
CA VAL A 74 -16.13 -27.75 -23.41
C VAL A 74 -17.57 -28.05 -23.01
N VAL A 75 -18.52 -27.21 -23.44
CA VAL A 75 -19.97 -27.43 -23.21
C VAL A 75 -20.47 -28.72 -23.88
N LYS A 76 -19.77 -29.22 -24.90
CA LYS A 76 -20.09 -30.44 -25.63
C LYS A 76 -18.99 -31.50 -25.53
N ALA A 77 -18.15 -31.42 -24.51
CA ALA A 77 -17.07 -32.38 -24.29
C ALA A 77 -17.63 -33.82 -24.19
N ASP A 78 -16.95 -34.77 -24.84
CA ASP A 78 -17.22 -36.19 -24.68
C ASP A 78 -16.36 -36.78 -23.54
N ASP A 79 -15.16 -36.24 -23.32
CA ASP A 79 -14.23 -36.66 -22.27
C ASP A 79 -13.37 -35.51 -21.71
N ALA A 80 -13.01 -35.59 -20.42
CA ALA A 80 -12.04 -34.70 -19.79
C ALA A 80 -11.16 -35.45 -18.79
N GLU A 81 -9.84 -35.33 -18.94
CA GLU A 81 -8.85 -36.03 -18.11
C GLU A 81 -7.65 -35.17 -17.71
N ALA A 82 -6.86 -35.66 -16.75
CA ALA A 82 -5.66 -35.00 -16.26
C ALA A 82 -4.47 -35.21 -17.23
N GLY A 83 -3.87 -34.10 -17.68
CA GLY A 83 -2.68 -34.08 -18.53
C GLY A 83 -1.45 -33.46 -17.85
N TRP A 84 -0.36 -33.35 -18.62
CA TRP A 84 0.89 -32.72 -18.19
C TRP A 84 1.43 -31.82 -19.29
N PHE A 85 1.78 -30.57 -18.97
CA PHE A 85 2.10 -29.53 -19.96
C PHE A 85 3.27 -29.87 -20.89
N SER A 86 4.28 -30.59 -20.42
CA SER A 86 5.45 -31.00 -21.22
C SER A 86 5.21 -32.25 -22.08
N LYS A 87 4.08 -32.96 -21.88
CA LYS A 87 3.74 -34.17 -22.63
C LYS A 87 2.93 -33.87 -23.90
N PRO A 88 3.06 -34.69 -24.95
CA PRO A 88 2.20 -34.58 -26.12
C PRO A 88 0.77 -35.03 -25.79
N SER A 89 -0.22 -34.25 -26.22
CA SER A 89 -1.64 -34.56 -26.10
C SER A 89 -2.07 -35.56 -27.18
N GLY A 90 -2.80 -36.60 -26.79
CA GLY A 90 -3.44 -37.55 -27.71
C GLY A 90 -2.49 -38.44 -28.51
N ASP A 91 -2.43 -39.72 -28.14
CA ASP A 91 -1.73 -40.77 -28.87
C ASP A 91 -2.50 -41.10 -30.18
N THR A 92 -2.42 -40.23 -31.19
CA THR A 92 -2.97 -40.49 -32.53
C THR A 92 -1.94 -40.21 -33.61
N ALA A 93 -1.02 -41.16 -33.81
CA ALA A 93 -0.75 -41.74 -35.12
C ALA A 93 0.53 -42.58 -35.08
N SER A 94 0.35 -43.86 -35.38
CA SER A 94 1.36 -44.80 -35.83
C SER A 94 2.09 -44.30 -37.09
N ALA A 95 3.12 -43.47 -36.92
CA ALA A 95 4.12 -43.28 -37.96
C ALA A 95 5.24 -44.30 -37.79
N GLN A 96 5.02 -45.52 -38.30
CA GLN A 96 6.12 -46.44 -38.58
C GLN A 96 7.05 -45.83 -39.64
N LYS A 97 8.20 -45.27 -39.22
CA LYS A 97 9.37 -45.05 -40.09
C LYS A 97 10.67 -45.30 -39.34
N ALA A 98 11.66 -45.73 -40.13
CA ALA A 98 12.83 -46.48 -39.73
C ALA A 98 13.73 -45.84 -38.66
N ARG A 99 14.37 -46.72 -37.90
CA ARG A 99 15.49 -46.47 -36.99
C ARG A 99 16.56 -45.61 -37.70
N ALA A 100 16.82 -44.41 -37.19
CA ALA A 100 18.08 -43.74 -37.49
C ALA A 100 19.20 -44.56 -36.84
N ALA A 101 20.22 -44.92 -37.61
CA ALA A 101 21.42 -45.52 -37.05
C ALA A 101 22.06 -44.51 -36.09
N GLU A 102 22.57 -45.00 -34.96
CA GLU A 102 23.35 -44.21 -34.02
C GLU A 102 24.51 -43.58 -34.79
N ILE A 103 24.56 -42.25 -34.79
CA ILE A 103 25.72 -41.54 -35.31
C ILE A 103 26.75 -41.64 -34.21
N ALA A 104 27.89 -42.24 -34.55
CA ALA A 104 29.03 -42.30 -33.64
C ALA A 104 29.28 -40.90 -33.06
N PRO A 105 29.55 -40.77 -31.76
CA PRO A 105 29.96 -39.50 -31.17
C PRO A 105 31.07 -38.89 -32.02
N ALA A 106 31.00 -37.57 -32.27
CA ALA A 106 32.14 -36.88 -32.88
C ALA A 106 33.38 -37.08 -31.98
N ALA A 107 34.58 -37.13 -32.54
CA ALA A 107 35.79 -37.13 -31.72
C ALA A 107 35.85 -35.80 -30.95
N VAL A 108 35.62 -35.85 -29.65
CA VAL A 108 35.58 -34.68 -28.78
C VAL A 108 36.97 -34.38 -28.24
N GLU A 109 37.32 -33.10 -28.16
CA GLU A 109 38.54 -32.66 -27.48
C GLU A 109 38.39 -32.89 -25.97
N GLU A 110 39.30 -33.67 -25.38
CA GLU A 110 39.33 -33.88 -23.93
C GLU A 110 40.17 -32.80 -23.25
N ILE A 111 39.66 -32.27 -22.14
CA ILE A 111 40.49 -31.49 -21.23
C ILE A 111 41.04 -32.37 -20.11
N ASP A 112 42.34 -32.27 -19.86
CA ASP A 112 43.04 -33.00 -18.78
C ASP A 112 42.59 -32.54 -17.38
N ALA A 113 42.11 -31.29 -17.28
CA ALA A 113 41.73 -30.70 -16.00
C ALA A 113 40.44 -31.34 -15.47
N ASN A 114 40.51 -31.90 -14.26
CA ASN A 114 39.36 -32.49 -13.59
C ASN A 114 38.63 -31.46 -12.70
N PRO A 115 37.41 -31.00 -13.08
CA PRO A 115 36.66 -30.03 -12.28
C PRO A 115 36.10 -30.60 -10.97
N SER A 116 35.85 -31.92 -10.87
CA SER A 116 35.30 -32.58 -9.67
C SER A 116 36.36 -33.00 -8.64
N SER A 117 37.64 -32.78 -8.95
CA SER A 117 38.74 -33.07 -8.02
C SER A 117 38.61 -32.30 -6.70
N ILE A 118 38.92 -32.96 -5.59
CA ILE A 118 38.99 -32.32 -4.26
C ILE A 118 40.23 -31.42 -4.19
N GLY A 119 40.02 -30.19 -3.75
CA GLY A 119 41.06 -29.19 -3.56
C GLY A 119 41.83 -29.33 -2.25
N SER A 120 42.58 -28.29 -1.90
CA SER A 120 43.53 -28.31 -0.78
C SER A 120 42.95 -27.89 0.57
N TYR A 121 41.76 -27.28 0.58
CA TYR A 121 41.11 -26.84 1.82
C TYR A 121 40.40 -28.01 2.50
N GLU A 122 40.64 -28.17 3.81
CA GLU A 122 39.79 -29.01 4.65
C GLU A 122 38.41 -28.36 4.83
N VAL A 123 37.34 -29.14 4.76
CA VAL A 123 35.96 -28.66 4.75
C VAL A 123 35.25 -29.04 6.05
N THR A 124 34.50 -28.09 6.61
CA THR A 124 33.49 -28.31 7.66
C THR A 124 32.11 -28.38 7.03
N GLU A 125 31.36 -29.44 7.33
CA GLU A 125 29.97 -29.61 6.92
C GLU A 125 29.06 -29.41 8.13
N SER A 126 28.08 -28.52 8.06
CA SER A 126 27.18 -28.22 9.18
C SER A 126 25.76 -27.93 8.70
N VAL A 127 24.76 -28.37 9.44
CA VAL A 127 23.35 -28.07 9.18
C VAL A 127 22.91 -26.87 10.03
N TYR A 128 22.11 -25.98 9.45
CA TYR A 128 21.36 -24.98 10.20
C TYR A 128 19.85 -25.24 10.03
N ASN A 129 19.08 -25.08 11.10
CA ASN A 129 17.63 -25.26 11.09
C ASN A 129 16.92 -24.25 11.99
N PHE A 130 16.29 -23.23 11.41
CA PHE A 130 15.50 -22.25 12.14
C PHE A 130 14.06 -22.70 12.44
N GLY A 131 13.66 -23.90 12.02
CA GLY A 131 12.28 -24.39 12.10
C GLY A 131 11.61 -24.56 10.74
N THR A 132 10.37 -25.09 10.75
CA THR A 132 9.62 -25.45 9.54
C THR A 132 8.69 -24.35 9.03
N GLN A 133 8.46 -23.29 9.83
CA GLN A 133 7.67 -22.11 9.50
C GLN A 133 8.32 -20.80 9.98
N SER A 134 9.60 -20.65 9.66
CA SER A 134 10.49 -19.58 10.15
C SER A 134 10.41 -18.27 9.37
N ILE A 135 10.03 -18.32 8.08
CA ILE A 135 9.98 -17.14 7.20
C ILE A 135 8.67 -17.07 6.42
N PRO A 136 8.11 -15.88 6.16
CA PRO A 136 7.03 -15.74 5.19
C PRO A 136 7.56 -16.01 3.77
N LEU A 137 6.84 -16.80 2.98
CA LEU A 137 7.23 -17.06 1.59
C LEU A 137 6.52 -16.09 0.64
N ALA A 138 7.27 -15.51 -0.30
CA ALA A 138 6.73 -14.57 -1.28
C ALA A 138 5.88 -15.28 -2.35
N GLY A 139 4.81 -14.64 -2.80
CA GLY A 139 4.04 -15.08 -3.97
C GLY A 139 3.30 -16.42 -3.84
N ILE A 140 3.13 -16.96 -2.63
CA ILE A 140 2.59 -18.31 -2.41
C ILE A 140 1.53 -18.37 -1.29
N GLY A 141 0.43 -17.65 -1.47
CA GLY A 141 -0.76 -17.77 -0.61
C GLY A 141 -0.56 -17.42 0.88
N GLY A 142 0.44 -16.60 1.22
CA GLY A 142 0.66 -16.10 2.58
C GLY A 142 1.18 -17.13 3.58
N ILE A 143 1.66 -18.29 3.12
CA ILE A 143 2.21 -19.33 3.99
C ILE A 143 3.62 -18.98 4.47
N ARG A 144 4.04 -19.64 5.56
CA ARG A 144 5.41 -19.61 6.06
C ARG A 144 6.15 -20.90 5.71
N GLY A 145 7.43 -20.79 5.41
CA GLY A 145 8.31 -21.91 5.08
C GLY A 145 9.50 -22.01 6.02
N GLU A 146 10.26 -23.08 5.85
CA GLU A 146 11.50 -23.31 6.57
C GLU A 146 12.62 -22.36 6.11
N LEU A 147 13.55 -22.09 7.03
CA LEU A 147 14.87 -21.56 6.70
C LEU A 147 15.90 -22.56 7.23
N GLN A 148 16.21 -23.55 6.39
CA GLN A 148 17.03 -24.72 6.72
C GLN A 148 17.98 -25.05 5.56
N GLY A 149 19.16 -25.56 5.88
CA GLY A 149 20.12 -26.01 4.88
C GLY A 149 21.38 -26.64 5.45
N LYS A 150 22.30 -27.00 4.56
CA LYS A 150 23.63 -27.52 4.89
C LYS A 150 24.71 -26.64 4.29
N MET A 151 25.68 -26.24 5.11
CA MET A 151 26.83 -25.45 4.75
C MET A 151 28.08 -26.33 4.60
N TYR A 152 28.92 -25.99 3.63
CA TYR A 152 30.22 -26.59 3.38
C TYR A 152 31.24 -25.45 3.33
N LEU A 153 32.03 -25.34 4.40
CA LEU A 153 32.88 -24.18 4.65
C LEU A 153 34.35 -24.61 4.74
N PRO A 154 35.28 -23.91 4.07
CA PRO A 154 36.71 -24.13 4.28
C PRO A 154 37.07 -23.84 5.74
N LYS A 155 37.75 -24.78 6.42
CA LYS A 155 38.16 -24.59 7.82
C LYS A 155 39.06 -23.37 8.02
N THR A 156 39.91 -23.09 7.04
CA THR A 156 40.87 -21.98 7.09
C THR A 156 40.61 -20.91 6.02
N GLY A 157 41.06 -19.69 6.30
CA GLY A 157 40.91 -18.53 5.42
C GLY A 157 39.72 -17.61 5.78
N GLY A 158 39.69 -16.43 5.16
CA GLY A 158 38.65 -15.42 5.33
C GLY A 158 37.48 -15.59 4.36
N ALA A 159 36.87 -14.47 3.97
CA ALA A 159 35.67 -14.45 3.11
C ALA A 159 35.91 -15.15 1.77
N ARG A 160 34.94 -15.96 1.34
CA ARG A 160 35.00 -16.78 0.13
C ARG A 160 33.82 -16.50 -0.80
N PRO A 161 33.99 -16.62 -2.14
CA PRO A 161 32.87 -16.63 -3.05
C PRO A 161 31.80 -17.63 -2.59
N THR A 162 30.55 -17.20 -2.61
CA THR A 162 29.45 -17.96 -2.01
C THR A 162 28.62 -18.64 -3.09
N VAL A 163 28.43 -19.95 -2.99
CA VAL A 163 27.57 -20.71 -3.93
C VAL A 163 26.34 -21.22 -3.19
N VAL A 164 25.15 -20.91 -3.69
CA VAL A 164 23.89 -21.42 -3.15
C VAL A 164 23.34 -22.51 -4.07
N LEU A 165 23.03 -23.68 -3.50
CA LEU A 165 22.43 -24.80 -4.21
C LEU A 165 20.97 -24.96 -3.78
N LEU A 166 20.06 -25.03 -4.76
CA LEU A 166 18.63 -25.16 -4.54
C LEU A 166 18.06 -26.35 -5.32
N HIS A 167 17.38 -27.25 -4.61
CA HIS A 167 16.72 -28.39 -5.25
C HIS A 167 15.38 -28.00 -5.91
N GLY A 168 14.85 -28.91 -6.72
CA GLY A 168 13.57 -28.77 -7.41
C GLY A 168 12.36 -29.32 -6.67
N ARG A 169 11.24 -29.48 -7.39
CA ARG A 169 9.99 -29.99 -6.85
C ARG A 169 10.03 -31.51 -6.69
N HIS A 170 9.99 -31.97 -5.45
CA HIS A 170 9.91 -33.39 -5.07
C HIS A 170 9.10 -33.56 -3.78
N THR A 171 8.84 -34.80 -3.40
CA THR A 171 8.11 -35.16 -2.19
C THR A 171 8.75 -34.58 -0.92
N SER A 172 8.05 -33.71 -0.21
CA SER A 172 8.55 -33.09 1.03
C SER A 172 8.54 -34.05 2.24
N CYS A 173 7.53 -34.92 2.33
CA CYS A 173 7.33 -35.83 3.46
C CYS A 173 7.09 -37.27 3.00
N SER A 174 7.67 -38.26 3.69
CA SER A 174 7.53 -39.67 3.32
C SER A 174 7.11 -40.56 4.51
N THR A 175 6.29 -41.56 4.24
CA THR A 175 6.02 -42.68 5.17
C THR A 175 6.91 -43.91 4.87
N GLY A 176 7.75 -43.85 3.83
CA GLY A 176 8.53 -44.98 3.30
C GLY A 176 7.79 -45.87 2.29
N THR A 177 6.46 -45.78 2.19
CA THR A 177 5.66 -46.55 1.21
C THR A 177 4.64 -45.71 0.44
N THR A 178 4.27 -44.53 0.94
CA THR A 178 3.37 -43.56 0.28
C THR A 178 3.90 -42.12 0.38
N PRO A 179 3.76 -41.29 -0.67
CA PRO A 179 4.05 -39.86 -0.58
C PRO A 179 3.06 -39.18 0.37
N ALA A 180 3.58 -38.52 1.41
CA ALA A 180 2.79 -37.63 2.24
C ALA A 180 2.97 -36.20 1.71
N THR A 181 1.87 -35.51 1.41
CA THR A 181 1.93 -34.34 0.52
C THR A 181 1.97 -32.99 1.24
N ARG A 182 1.70 -32.94 2.55
CA ARG A 182 1.53 -31.67 3.28
C ARG A 182 2.71 -31.36 4.18
N TRP A 183 3.22 -30.15 4.07
CA TRP A 183 4.26 -29.57 4.93
C TRP A 183 3.62 -28.63 5.97
N PRO A 184 4.09 -28.59 7.24
CA PRO A 184 5.08 -29.49 7.84
C PRO A 184 4.61 -30.95 7.92
N CYS A 185 5.56 -31.89 7.99
CA CYS A 185 5.23 -33.32 8.02
C CYS A 185 4.45 -33.72 9.27
N ASN A 186 3.46 -34.61 9.11
CA ASN A 186 2.67 -35.12 10.23
C ASN A 186 3.50 -36.05 11.14
N PRO A 187 3.07 -36.27 12.40
CA PRO A 187 3.67 -37.27 13.27
C PRO A 187 3.75 -38.66 12.60
N GLY A 188 4.93 -39.30 12.64
CA GLY A 188 5.19 -40.60 12.00
C GLY A 188 5.64 -40.52 10.53
N GLN A 189 5.76 -39.31 9.97
CA GLN A 189 6.37 -39.08 8.66
C GLN A 189 7.81 -38.61 8.80
N ILE A 190 8.62 -38.92 7.79
CA ILE A 190 10.01 -38.49 7.68
C ILE A 190 10.06 -37.22 6.83
N ASN A 191 10.74 -36.19 7.34
CA ASN A 191 11.15 -35.03 6.56
C ASN A 191 12.27 -35.44 5.59
N VAL A 192 12.04 -35.29 4.29
CA VAL A 192 13.08 -35.59 3.31
C VAL A 192 14.08 -34.43 3.27
N PRO A 193 15.39 -34.68 3.53
CA PRO A 193 16.41 -33.63 3.59
C PRO A 193 16.80 -33.19 2.18
N SER A 194 15.93 -32.42 1.55
CA SER A 194 16.01 -32.00 0.16
C SER A 194 17.27 -31.20 -0.20
N PHE A 195 17.93 -30.60 0.79
CA PHE A 195 19.21 -29.91 0.66
C PHE A 195 20.46 -30.82 0.64
N ALA A 196 20.33 -32.13 0.90
CA ALA A 196 21.47 -33.03 1.11
C ALA A 196 21.86 -33.89 -0.12
N GLY A 197 21.40 -33.50 -1.32
CA GLY A 197 21.60 -34.29 -2.55
C GLY A 197 22.89 -33.99 -3.34
N TYR A 198 23.48 -32.81 -3.16
CA TYR A 198 24.55 -32.28 -4.03
C TYR A 198 25.94 -32.26 -3.38
N ASP A 199 26.20 -33.18 -2.43
CA ASP A 199 27.43 -33.16 -1.63
C ASP A 199 28.72 -33.19 -2.46
N GLY A 200 28.77 -33.95 -3.56
CA GLY A 200 29.95 -34.04 -4.43
C GLY A 200 30.34 -32.67 -4.99
N THR A 201 29.36 -31.93 -5.50
CA THR A 201 29.56 -30.55 -5.99
C THR A 201 29.98 -29.62 -4.86
N ALA A 202 29.28 -29.67 -3.73
CA ALA A 202 29.56 -28.80 -2.61
C ALA A 202 30.95 -29.05 -2.00
N ARG A 203 31.38 -30.31 -1.89
CA ARG A 203 32.72 -30.69 -1.43
C ARG A 203 33.81 -30.30 -2.42
N ALA A 204 33.59 -30.53 -3.72
CA ALA A 204 34.53 -30.11 -4.77
C ALA A 204 34.77 -28.59 -4.67
N LEU A 205 33.70 -27.79 -4.67
CA LEU A 205 33.80 -26.34 -4.53
C LEU A 205 34.41 -25.92 -3.18
N ALA A 206 33.87 -26.38 -2.04
CA ALA A 206 34.39 -25.95 -0.74
C ALA A 206 35.88 -26.28 -0.54
N SER A 207 36.34 -27.43 -1.03
CA SER A 207 37.76 -27.80 -0.96
C SER A 207 38.67 -26.97 -1.89
N HIS A 208 38.11 -26.25 -2.87
CA HIS A 208 38.79 -25.23 -3.68
C HIS A 208 38.63 -23.80 -3.14
N GLY A 209 38.02 -23.63 -1.95
CA GLY A 209 37.98 -22.34 -1.26
C GLY A 209 36.71 -21.53 -1.51
N TYR A 210 35.57 -22.19 -1.68
CA TYR A 210 34.24 -21.58 -1.80
C TYR A 210 33.43 -21.79 -0.52
N ALA A 211 32.54 -20.86 -0.17
CA ALA A 211 31.51 -21.11 0.84
C ALA A 211 30.27 -21.65 0.14
N VAL A 212 29.89 -22.91 0.36
CA VAL A 212 28.72 -23.51 -0.31
C VAL A 212 27.58 -23.69 0.68
N VAL A 213 26.38 -23.27 0.31
CA VAL A 213 25.17 -23.43 1.13
C VAL A 213 24.08 -24.09 0.28
N SER A 214 23.66 -25.29 0.66
CA SER A 214 22.56 -26.01 0.01
C SER A 214 21.30 -25.85 0.86
N ILE A 215 20.20 -25.37 0.28
CA ILE A 215 19.00 -24.93 1.03
C ILE A 215 17.76 -25.79 0.75
N ALA A 216 16.87 -25.87 1.74
CA ALA A 216 15.58 -26.58 1.67
C ALA A 216 14.46 -25.69 1.11
N ALA A 217 13.52 -26.28 0.37
CA ALA A 217 12.32 -25.63 -0.18
C ALA A 217 11.09 -26.57 -0.16
N ASN A 218 10.98 -27.42 0.84
CA ASN A 218 9.89 -28.37 1.08
C ASN A 218 8.53 -27.68 1.29
N ALA A 219 8.47 -26.54 1.99
CA ALA A 219 7.23 -25.76 2.09
C ALA A 219 6.73 -25.29 0.72
N ILE A 220 7.65 -24.86 -0.16
CA ILE A 220 7.33 -24.43 -1.52
C ILE A 220 6.87 -25.64 -2.35
N ASN A 221 7.63 -26.75 -2.32
CA ASN A 221 7.29 -27.99 -3.04
C ASN A 221 5.88 -28.49 -2.74
N SER A 222 5.42 -28.36 -1.50
CA SER A 222 4.10 -28.83 -1.07
C SER A 222 2.94 -27.94 -1.52
N ASN A 223 3.18 -26.69 -1.94
CA ASN A 223 2.12 -25.70 -2.15
C ASN A 223 2.22 -24.93 -3.48
N ASP A 224 3.30 -25.12 -4.24
CA ASP A 224 3.62 -24.31 -5.42
C ASP A 224 2.58 -24.42 -6.56
N ASN A 225 2.02 -25.60 -6.81
CA ASN A 225 0.95 -25.77 -7.80
C ASN A 225 -0.36 -25.07 -7.45
N GLN A 226 -0.67 -24.95 -6.15
CA GLN A 226 -2.00 -24.57 -5.67
C GLN A 226 -2.07 -23.07 -5.36
N LEU A 227 -0.98 -22.52 -4.82
CA LEU A 227 -0.98 -21.18 -4.20
C LEU A 227 -0.13 -20.14 -4.94
N ALA A 228 0.70 -20.54 -5.90
CA ALA A 228 1.60 -19.64 -6.61
C ALA A 228 1.24 -19.51 -8.10
N LEU A 229 1.11 -18.27 -8.58
CA LEU A 229 0.78 -18.00 -9.99
C LEU A 229 1.90 -18.43 -10.94
N ASP A 230 3.14 -18.41 -10.48
CA ASP A 230 4.35 -18.77 -11.22
C ASP A 230 4.89 -20.15 -10.84
N GLN A 231 4.05 -20.98 -10.18
CA GLN A 231 4.44 -22.32 -9.73
C GLN A 231 5.67 -22.33 -8.80
N GLY A 232 5.85 -21.26 -8.01
CA GLY A 232 6.80 -21.17 -6.91
C GLY A 232 8.17 -20.60 -7.29
N ALA A 233 8.34 -20.07 -8.51
CA ALA A 233 9.61 -19.49 -8.96
C ALA A 233 10.03 -18.30 -8.08
N GLN A 234 9.13 -17.33 -7.85
CA GLN A 234 9.34 -16.17 -7.00
C GLN A 234 9.57 -16.55 -5.55
N ALA A 235 8.81 -17.52 -5.02
CA ALA A 235 8.99 -18.01 -3.66
C ALA A 235 10.40 -18.56 -3.45
N ARG A 236 10.93 -19.31 -4.43
CA ARG A 236 12.30 -19.85 -4.44
C ARG A 236 13.34 -18.75 -4.62
N GLY A 237 13.10 -17.82 -5.53
CA GLY A 237 13.96 -16.68 -5.77
C GLY A 237 14.14 -15.85 -4.51
N GLN A 238 13.04 -15.50 -3.85
CA GLN A 238 13.05 -14.74 -2.60
C GLN A 238 13.69 -15.54 -1.45
N LEU A 239 13.44 -16.84 -1.33
CA LEU A 239 14.09 -17.70 -0.33
C LEU A 239 15.63 -17.67 -0.45
N ILE A 240 16.17 -17.62 -1.68
CA ILE A 240 17.61 -17.42 -1.89
C ILE A 240 18.05 -16.05 -1.37
N LEU A 241 17.34 -14.97 -1.70
CA LEU A 241 17.69 -13.61 -1.25
C LEU A 241 17.58 -13.46 0.29
N ASP A 242 16.60 -14.11 0.91
CA ASP A 242 16.43 -14.17 2.35
C ASP A 242 17.57 -14.96 3.00
N THR A 243 18.03 -16.03 2.36
CA THR A 243 19.23 -16.78 2.78
C THR A 243 20.48 -15.91 2.69
N LEU A 244 20.70 -15.17 1.59
CA LEU A 244 21.84 -14.25 1.47
C LEU A 244 21.80 -13.17 2.56
N SER A 245 20.61 -12.64 2.87
CA SER A 245 20.41 -11.69 3.96
C SER A 245 20.75 -12.28 5.34
N MET A 246 20.41 -13.56 5.57
CA MET A 246 20.78 -14.29 6.78
C MET A 246 22.31 -14.47 6.88
N LEU A 247 22.94 -14.89 5.78
CA LEU A 247 24.39 -15.09 5.71
C LEU A 247 25.18 -13.78 5.87
N ASP A 248 24.65 -12.66 5.36
CA ASP A 248 25.25 -11.33 5.53
C ASP A 248 25.31 -10.92 7.01
N LYS A 249 24.19 -11.07 7.72
CA LYS A 249 24.11 -10.81 9.16
C LYS A 249 25.04 -11.73 9.95
N ALA A 250 25.01 -13.04 9.66
CA ALA A 250 25.89 -14.01 10.30
C ALA A 250 27.38 -13.70 10.04
N GLY A 251 27.72 -13.34 8.80
CA GLY A 251 29.06 -12.95 8.38
C GLY A 251 29.57 -11.67 9.06
N LYS A 252 28.67 -10.73 9.40
CA LYS A 252 28.98 -9.51 10.15
C LYS A 252 29.03 -9.73 11.67
N GLY A 253 28.65 -10.91 12.15
CA GLY A 253 28.54 -11.21 13.59
C GLY A 253 27.31 -10.56 14.25
N GLU A 254 26.30 -10.18 13.45
CA GLU A 254 25.04 -9.66 13.96
C GLU A 254 24.16 -10.79 14.51
N SER A 255 23.24 -10.45 15.43
CA SER A 255 22.28 -11.41 15.95
C SER A 255 21.30 -11.83 14.86
N VAL A 256 21.16 -13.13 14.66
CA VAL A 256 20.21 -13.73 13.72
C VAL A 256 19.23 -14.60 14.52
N THR A 257 17.96 -14.23 14.45
CA THR A 257 16.86 -14.93 15.13
C THR A 257 15.64 -14.92 14.21
N TYR A 258 14.96 -16.05 14.10
CA TYR A 258 13.71 -16.18 13.35
C TYR A 258 12.62 -16.81 14.22
N TYR A 259 11.38 -16.35 14.07
CA TYR A 259 10.22 -16.91 14.75
C TYR A 259 9.67 -18.11 13.97
N ASP A 260 9.74 -19.30 14.56
CA ASP A 260 9.12 -20.50 14.04
C ASP A 260 7.67 -20.60 14.51
N ALA A 261 6.74 -20.31 13.60
CA ALA A 261 5.31 -20.33 13.89
C ALA A 261 4.78 -21.73 14.24
N GLN A 262 5.47 -22.79 13.80
CA GLN A 262 5.07 -24.16 14.10
C GLN A 262 5.28 -24.51 15.58
N THR A 263 6.37 -24.04 16.19
CA THR A 263 6.68 -24.30 17.61
C THR A 263 6.33 -23.14 18.54
N GLY A 264 6.03 -21.96 18.00
CA GLY A 264 5.71 -20.76 18.76
C GLY A 264 6.93 -20.14 19.47
N LYS A 265 8.13 -20.30 18.88
CA LYS A 265 9.40 -19.93 19.50
C LYS A 265 10.29 -19.12 18.58
N ASP A 266 11.06 -18.23 19.17
CA ASP A 266 12.21 -17.61 18.52
C ASP A 266 13.40 -18.59 18.56
N VAL A 267 13.99 -18.86 17.39
CA VAL A 267 15.15 -19.73 17.22
C VAL A 267 16.35 -18.86 16.84
N SER A 268 17.37 -18.83 17.70
CA SER A 268 18.62 -18.11 17.40
C SER A 268 19.51 -18.91 16.45
N LEU A 269 20.46 -18.25 15.79
CA LEU A 269 21.44 -18.96 14.93
C LEU A 269 22.28 -19.98 15.72
N ALA A 270 22.56 -19.74 17.00
CA ALA A 270 23.25 -20.72 17.84
C ALA A 270 22.40 -21.98 18.03
N ASP A 271 21.10 -21.82 18.28
CA ASP A 271 20.16 -22.93 18.42
C ASP A 271 20.01 -23.68 17.08
N ALA A 272 19.92 -22.93 15.98
CA ALA A 272 19.77 -23.49 14.64
C ALA A 272 20.97 -24.35 14.20
N LEU A 273 22.19 -24.06 14.69
CA LEU A 273 23.43 -24.79 14.38
C LEU A 273 23.71 -25.95 15.37
N ALA A 274 22.95 -26.07 16.45
CA ALA A 274 23.25 -27.00 17.54
C ALA A 274 22.93 -28.47 17.19
N ASP A 275 21.85 -28.72 16.45
CA ASP A 275 21.43 -30.08 16.09
C ASP A 275 22.14 -30.58 14.83
N GLN A 276 23.02 -31.56 15.03
CA GLN A 276 23.78 -32.25 13.98
C GLN A 276 23.47 -33.74 13.95
N SER A 277 22.24 -34.10 14.34
CA SER A 277 21.76 -35.47 14.25
C SER A 277 21.84 -35.99 12.80
N PRO A 278 22.11 -37.29 12.58
CA PRO A 278 22.17 -37.85 11.24
C PRO A 278 20.90 -37.54 10.44
N LEU A 279 21.09 -37.08 9.21
CA LEU A 279 19.98 -36.77 8.30
C LEU A 279 19.20 -38.06 7.98
N PRO A 280 17.86 -38.04 7.97
CA PRO A 280 17.07 -39.24 7.70
C PRO A 280 17.48 -39.90 6.38
N GLY A 281 17.76 -41.20 6.41
CA GLY A 281 18.15 -41.97 5.22
C GLY A 281 19.55 -41.70 4.68
N LEU A 282 20.37 -40.88 5.34
CA LEU A 282 21.73 -40.56 4.94
C LEU A 282 22.71 -40.82 6.11
N THR A 283 23.90 -41.33 5.80
CA THR A 283 24.91 -41.73 6.81
C THR A 283 26.01 -40.68 7.03
N GLN A 284 25.88 -39.50 6.41
CA GLN A 284 26.94 -38.51 6.39
C GLN A 284 27.05 -37.76 7.73
N ALA A 285 28.28 -37.64 8.25
CA ALA A 285 28.54 -36.91 9.48
C ALA A 285 28.57 -35.40 9.23
N THR A 286 27.90 -34.63 10.09
CA THR A 286 28.00 -33.17 10.15
C THR A 286 28.63 -32.75 11.47
N GLN A 287 29.12 -31.51 11.53
CA GLN A 287 29.85 -30.96 12.66
C GLN A 287 29.14 -29.71 13.17
N ALA A 288 29.05 -29.58 14.49
CA ALA A 288 28.51 -28.37 15.11
C ALA A 288 29.50 -27.23 14.94
N ILE A 289 28.99 -26.07 14.55
CA ILE A 289 29.74 -24.80 14.49
C ILE A 289 28.99 -23.74 15.29
N SER A 290 29.69 -22.72 15.74
CA SER A 290 29.11 -21.57 16.44
C SER A 290 28.85 -20.41 15.48
N PRO A 291 27.97 -19.44 15.84
CA PRO A 291 27.83 -18.21 15.07
C PRO A 291 29.15 -17.48 14.83
N SER A 292 30.10 -17.56 15.78
CA SER A 292 31.42 -16.91 15.63
C SER A 292 32.29 -17.55 14.54
N ASP A 293 32.05 -18.81 14.18
CA ASP A 293 32.78 -19.51 13.10
C ASP A 293 32.36 -19.03 11.71
N LEU A 294 31.22 -18.32 11.60
CA LEU A 294 30.65 -17.77 10.37
C LEU A 294 31.10 -16.32 10.08
N VAL A 295 31.66 -15.63 11.08
CA VAL A 295 32.07 -14.23 10.94
C VAL A 295 33.18 -14.11 9.89
N GLY A 296 32.95 -13.25 8.90
CA GLY A 296 33.88 -12.99 7.80
C GLY A 296 34.09 -14.17 6.85
N ARG A 297 33.16 -15.15 6.78
CA ARG A 297 33.30 -16.33 5.93
C ARG A 297 32.70 -16.20 4.52
N PHE A 298 31.74 -15.30 4.34
CA PHE A 298 31.00 -15.16 3.09
C PHE A 298 31.41 -13.89 2.36
N ASP A 299 31.83 -14.02 1.09
CA ASP A 299 31.87 -12.93 0.13
C ASP A 299 30.56 -12.94 -0.66
N LEU A 300 29.68 -11.98 -0.33
CA LEU A 300 28.37 -11.81 -0.97
C LEU A 300 28.42 -10.80 -2.14
N THR A 301 29.61 -10.33 -2.49
CA THR A 301 29.87 -9.58 -3.72
C THR A 301 30.27 -10.50 -4.89
N ASP A 302 30.43 -11.80 -4.62
CA ASP A 302 30.77 -12.83 -5.60
C ASP A 302 29.96 -14.12 -5.34
N VAL A 303 28.75 -14.16 -5.91
CA VAL A 303 27.74 -15.19 -5.64
C VAL A 303 27.42 -15.99 -6.91
N GLY A 304 27.38 -17.31 -6.75
CA GLY A 304 26.88 -18.26 -7.75
C GLY A 304 25.64 -19.00 -7.27
N LEU A 305 24.69 -19.28 -8.16
CA LEU A 305 23.48 -20.02 -7.83
C LEU A 305 23.33 -21.26 -8.72
N MET A 306 23.03 -22.41 -8.13
CA MET A 306 22.60 -23.60 -8.87
C MET A 306 21.18 -23.95 -8.46
N GLY A 307 20.32 -24.20 -9.44
CA GLY A 307 18.93 -24.57 -9.19
C GLY A 307 18.53 -25.75 -10.05
N HIS A 308 17.92 -26.79 -9.47
CA HIS A 308 17.44 -27.96 -10.22
C HIS A 308 15.94 -27.87 -10.50
N SER A 309 15.46 -28.20 -11.71
CA SER A 309 14.03 -28.30 -12.03
C SER A 309 13.29 -26.97 -11.77
N ARG A 310 12.26 -26.93 -10.92
CA ARG A 310 11.62 -25.68 -10.44
C ARG A 310 12.59 -24.79 -9.66
N GLY A 311 13.61 -25.37 -9.04
CA GLY A 311 14.74 -24.64 -8.48
C GLY A 311 15.57 -23.93 -9.55
N GLY A 312 15.64 -24.47 -10.76
CA GLY A 312 16.34 -23.84 -11.90
C GLY A 312 15.65 -22.56 -12.37
N GLU A 313 14.32 -22.59 -12.49
CA GLU A 313 13.55 -21.35 -12.67
C GLU A 313 13.62 -20.43 -11.44
N GLY A 314 13.70 -21.01 -10.23
CA GLY A 314 13.90 -20.27 -8.98
C GLY A 314 15.21 -19.48 -8.92
N VAL A 315 16.34 -20.00 -9.43
CA VAL A 315 17.60 -19.24 -9.50
C VAL A 315 17.59 -18.18 -10.59
N THR A 316 16.86 -18.41 -11.68
CA THR A 316 16.57 -17.39 -12.71
C THR A 316 15.73 -16.26 -12.10
N SER A 317 14.70 -16.60 -11.32
CA SER A 317 13.89 -15.63 -10.55
C SER A 317 14.72 -14.89 -9.49
N ALA A 318 15.64 -15.58 -8.80
CA ALA A 318 16.55 -14.91 -7.86
C ALA A 318 17.40 -13.85 -8.58
N ALA A 319 17.88 -14.13 -9.80
CA ALA A 319 18.68 -13.17 -10.57
C ALA A 319 17.85 -11.92 -10.97
N THR A 320 16.62 -12.10 -11.46
CA THR A 320 15.75 -10.97 -11.83
C THR A 320 15.31 -10.16 -10.61
N LEU A 321 14.86 -10.82 -9.54
CA LEU A 321 14.49 -10.16 -8.27
C LEU A 321 15.67 -9.42 -7.64
N ASN A 322 16.89 -9.97 -7.76
CA ASN A 322 18.09 -9.32 -7.26
C ASN A 322 18.39 -8.01 -8.00
N GLN A 323 18.23 -7.98 -9.32
CA GLN A 323 18.44 -6.77 -10.12
C GLN A 323 17.32 -5.75 -9.97
N ALA A 324 16.15 -6.15 -9.47
CA ALA A 324 15.09 -5.24 -9.05
C ALA A 324 15.36 -4.56 -7.69
N LEU A 325 16.42 -4.93 -6.97
CA LEU A 325 16.79 -4.29 -5.70
C LEU A 325 17.52 -2.96 -5.94
N ASP A 326 17.33 -2.01 -5.02
CA ASP A 326 18.14 -0.78 -4.96
C ASP A 326 19.65 -1.08 -4.79
N LYS A 327 19.97 -2.20 -4.14
CA LYS A 327 21.33 -2.69 -3.91
C LYS A 327 21.37 -4.19 -4.16
N PRO A 328 21.55 -4.60 -5.42
CA PRO A 328 21.67 -6.01 -5.76
C PRO A 328 22.86 -6.68 -5.06
N TRP A 329 22.69 -7.93 -4.65
CA TRP A 329 23.77 -8.84 -4.26
C TRP A 329 24.66 -9.16 -5.45
N GLY A 330 25.90 -9.56 -5.20
CA GLY A 330 26.88 -9.88 -6.24
C GLY A 330 26.65 -11.20 -6.97
N ILE A 331 25.40 -11.51 -7.38
CA ILE A 331 25.06 -12.69 -8.18
C ILE A 331 25.63 -12.49 -9.60
N LYS A 332 26.70 -13.22 -9.92
CA LYS A 332 27.41 -13.12 -11.22
C LYS A 332 27.25 -14.35 -12.09
N SER A 333 26.80 -15.46 -11.50
CA SER A 333 26.77 -16.76 -12.16
C SER A 333 25.56 -17.57 -11.74
N ILE A 334 24.81 -18.10 -12.69
CA ILE A 334 23.72 -19.05 -12.43
C ILE A 334 23.89 -20.33 -13.25
N LEU A 335 23.42 -21.44 -12.69
CA LEU A 335 23.36 -22.74 -13.35
C LEU A 335 21.98 -23.39 -13.12
N PRO A 336 21.02 -23.14 -14.02
CA PRO A 336 19.78 -23.90 -14.08
C PRO A 336 20.04 -25.34 -14.57
N LEU A 337 19.85 -26.33 -13.71
CA LEU A 337 19.97 -27.76 -14.00
C LEU A 337 18.58 -28.34 -14.27
N ALA A 338 18.42 -29.04 -15.41
CA ALA A 338 17.16 -29.62 -15.87
C ALA A 338 15.92 -28.71 -15.63
N PRO A 339 15.99 -27.39 -15.93
CA PRO A 339 15.04 -26.46 -15.36
C PRO A 339 13.70 -26.49 -16.12
N VAL A 340 12.63 -26.20 -15.38
CA VAL A 340 11.39 -25.70 -16.00
C VAL A 340 11.59 -24.25 -16.44
N ASP A 341 10.70 -23.72 -17.27
CA ASP A 341 10.70 -22.32 -17.70
C ASP A 341 9.27 -21.85 -18.00
N PHE A 342 8.46 -21.75 -16.94
CA PHE A 342 7.06 -21.40 -17.03
C PHE A 342 6.83 -19.93 -17.37
N ALA A 343 7.72 -19.06 -16.92
CA ALA A 343 7.60 -17.61 -17.02
C ALA A 343 8.53 -16.96 -18.06
N ARG A 344 9.40 -17.71 -18.76
CA ARG A 344 10.34 -17.17 -19.78
C ARG A 344 11.07 -15.91 -19.34
N MET A 345 11.68 -15.98 -18.16
CA MET A 345 12.44 -14.88 -17.58
C MET A 345 13.74 -14.67 -18.34
N THR A 346 14.05 -13.41 -18.67
CA THR A 346 15.33 -13.03 -19.27
C THR A 346 16.25 -12.45 -18.21
N VAL A 347 17.53 -12.82 -18.27
CA VAL A 347 18.52 -12.43 -17.24
C VAL A 347 19.64 -11.57 -17.86
N PRO A 348 19.78 -10.30 -17.45
CA PRO A 348 20.93 -9.45 -17.77
C PRO A 348 22.15 -9.74 -16.88
N ASP A 349 23.35 -9.46 -17.39
CA ASP A 349 24.58 -9.25 -16.61
C ASP A 349 24.93 -10.37 -15.62
N VAL A 350 24.57 -11.61 -15.98
CA VAL A 350 24.86 -12.82 -15.20
C VAL A 350 25.29 -13.91 -16.18
N ALA A 351 26.46 -14.53 -15.95
CA ALA A 351 26.87 -15.69 -16.70
C ALA A 351 25.91 -16.85 -16.44
N MET A 352 25.44 -17.52 -17.49
CA MET A 352 24.42 -18.57 -17.39
C MET A 352 24.86 -19.85 -18.08
N ASN A 353 24.73 -20.98 -17.38
CA ASN A 353 24.85 -22.31 -17.98
C ASN A 353 23.61 -23.17 -17.70
N VAL A 354 22.89 -23.57 -18.74
CA VAL A 354 21.73 -24.46 -18.59
C VAL A 354 22.14 -25.89 -18.95
N ILE A 355 21.91 -26.84 -18.03
CA ILE A 355 22.14 -28.27 -18.28
C ILE A 355 20.81 -28.96 -18.57
N LEU A 356 20.68 -29.62 -19.71
CA LEU A 356 19.46 -30.23 -20.23
C LEU A 356 19.66 -31.75 -20.42
N PRO A 357 18.98 -32.61 -19.63
CA PRO A 357 19.11 -34.06 -19.76
C PRO A 357 18.29 -34.59 -20.95
N TYR A 358 18.91 -35.37 -21.84
CA TYR A 358 18.23 -35.83 -23.06
C TYR A 358 17.09 -36.83 -22.78
N CYS A 359 17.27 -37.70 -21.79
CA CYS A 359 16.29 -38.70 -21.34
C CYS A 359 15.47 -38.19 -20.14
N ASP A 360 15.28 -36.87 -20.01
CA ASP A 360 14.41 -36.27 -19.01
C ASP A 360 12.95 -36.67 -19.24
N GLY A 361 12.37 -37.38 -18.27
CA GLY A 361 10.98 -37.80 -18.28
C GLY A 361 10.02 -36.85 -17.57
N ASP A 362 10.52 -36.00 -16.67
CA ASP A 362 9.74 -35.07 -15.86
C ASP A 362 9.54 -33.72 -16.56
N VAL A 363 10.59 -33.15 -17.17
CA VAL A 363 10.56 -31.94 -18.01
C VAL A 363 10.92 -32.33 -19.44
N SER A 364 10.10 -33.22 -20.00
CA SER A 364 10.42 -33.92 -21.24
C SER A 364 10.49 -33.03 -22.48
N ASN A 365 10.03 -31.79 -22.42
CA ASN A 365 10.18 -30.80 -23.50
C ASN A 365 11.44 -29.94 -23.40
N GLN A 366 12.22 -30.05 -22.31
CA GLN A 366 13.44 -29.28 -22.07
C GLN A 366 13.24 -27.76 -22.27
N GLN A 367 12.08 -27.24 -21.83
CA GLN A 367 11.73 -25.81 -21.93
C GLN A 367 12.77 -24.85 -21.33
N GLY A 368 13.61 -25.33 -20.42
CA GLY A 368 14.81 -24.63 -19.92
C GLY A 368 15.71 -24.03 -20.99
N GLN A 369 15.70 -24.56 -22.21
CA GLN A 369 16.45 -24.02 -23.34
C GLN A 369 16.12 -22.55 -23.64
N HIS A 370 14.88 -22.12 -23.41
CA HIS A 370 14.45 -20.74 -23.62
C HIS A 370 15.22 -19.74 -22.76
N MET A 371 15.66 -20.10 -21.54
CA MET A 371 16.40 -19.20 -20.66
C MET A 371 17.66 -18.63 -21.35
N LEU A 372 18.31 -19.44 -22.19
CA LEU A 372 19.43 -19.02 -23.02
C LEU A 372 18.97 -18.26 -24.26
N ASP A 373 17.96 -18.80 -24.94
CA ASP A 373 17.51 -18.27 -26.23
C ASP A 373 16.89 -16.88 -26.12
N ASP A 374 16.17 -16.62 -25.04
CA ASP A 374 15.51 -15.33 -24.78
C ASP A 374 16.50 -14.32 -24.20
N SER A 375 17.42 -14.75 -23.33
CA SER A 375 18.34 -13.82 -22.66
C SER A 375 19.44 -13.29 -23.59
N ARG A 376 19.88 -14.04 -24.61
CA ARG A 376 21.10 -13.77 -25.40
C ARG A 376 21.18 -12.41 -26.12
N TYR A 377 20.04 -11.76 -26.35
CA TYR A 377 19.92 -10.42 -26.95
C TYR A 377 18.93 -9.52 -26.21
N ALA A 378 18.40 -9.95 -25.07
CA ALA A 378 17.42 -9.18 -24.30
C ALA A 378 18.04 -7.92 -23.67
N PHE A 379 19.34 -7.93 -23.42
CA PHE A 379 20.07 -6.85 -22.77
C PHE A 379 21.41 -6.56 -23.46
N ASP A 380 21.90 -5.35 -23.24
CA ASP A 380 23.22 -4.90 -23.68
C ASP A 380 24.26 -5.26 -22.62
N ASP A 381 24.48 -6.56 -22.45
CA ASP A 381 25.31 -7.14 -21.41
C ASP A 381 26.52 -7.91 -21.95
N ASP A 382 27.49 -8.18 -21.08
CA ASP A 382 28.74 -8.85 -21.42
C ASP A 382 28.90 -10.16 -20.64
N ALA A 383 27.96 -11.07 -20.84
CA ALA A 383 27.90 -12.35 -20.13
C ALA A 383 27.87 -13.56 -21.08
N LEU A 384 28.62 -14.61 -20.73
CA LEU A 384 28.59 -15.90 -21.42
C LEU A 384 27.27 -16.63 -21.14
N ARG A 385 26.65 -17.14 -22.20
CA ARG A 385 25.46 -18.00 -22.13
C ARG A 385 25.79 -19.35 -22.75
N SER A 386 25.67 -20.42 -21.98
CA SER A 386 26.04 -21.78 -22.36
C SER A 386 24.85 -22.73 -22.16
N GLY A 387 24.63 -23.63 -23.12
CA GLY A 387 23.68 -24.73 -23.03
C GLY A 387 24.41 -26.05 -23.17
N VAL A 388 24.16 -26.98 -22.26
CA VAL A 388 24.80 -28.30 -22.20
C VAL A 388 23.73 -29.38 -22.26
N TRP A 389 23.78 -30.25 -23.26
CA TRP A 389 22.96 -31.46 -23.31
C TRP A 389 23.73 -32.65 -22.77
N ALA A 390 23.19 -33.27 -21.71
CA ALA A 390 23.69 -34.51 -21.15
C ALA A 390 22.96 -35.69 -21.80
N MET A 391 23.59 -36.32 -22.80
CA MET A 391 22.94 -37.39 -23.56
C MET A 391 22.86 -38.66 -22.70
N GLY A 392 21.67 -39.24 -22.57
CA GLY A 392 21.46 -40.42 -21.73
C GLY A 392 21.12 -40.13 -20.26
N ALA A 393 21.26 -38.88 -19.79
CA ALA A 393 20.85 -38.48 -18.45
C ALA A 393 19.33 -38.23 -18.35
N ASN A 394 18.75 -38.48 -17.18
CA ASN A 394 17.36 -38.17 -16.84
C ASN A 394 17.28 -36.93 -15.97
N HIS A 395 16.09 -36.63 -15.47
CA HIS A 395 15.88 -35.50 -14.58
C HIS A 395 16.66 -35.63 -13.26
N ASN A 396 16.60 -36.79 -12.62
CA ASN A 396 16.83 -36.86 -11.17
C ASN A 396 18.25 -37.22 -10.73
N PHE A 397 19.03 -37.96 -11.52
CA PHE A 397 20.19 -38.69 -10.98
C PHE A 397 21.46 -37.84 -10.76
N TYR A 398 21.35 -36.52 -10.87
CA TYR A 398 22.39 -35.56 -10.48
C TYR A 398 22.56 -35.39 -8.96
N ASN A 399 21.72 -36.04 -8.14
CA ASN A 399 21.72 -35.88 -6.70
C ASN A 399 21.44 -37.20 -5.97
N THR A 400 21.88 -37.33 -4.72
CA THR A 400 21.75 -38.59 -3.97
C THR A 400 20.39 -38.81 -3.31
N VAL A 401 19.60 -37.77 -3.05
CA VAL A 401 18.33 -37.84 -2.30
C VAL A 401 17.15 -38.27 -3.19
N TRP A 402 17.19 -37.97 -4.49
CA TRP A 402 16.12 -38.31 -5.45
C TRP A 402 16.49 -39.44 -6.42
N THR A 403 17.48 -40.25 -6.06
CA THR A 403 17.98 -41.34 -6.90
C THR A 403 17.59 -42.72 -6.33
N PRO A 404 16.80 -43.52 -7.08
CA PRO A 404 16.48 -44.91 -6.73
C PRO A 404 17.73 -45.76 -6.49
N GLY A 405 17.69 -46.55 -5.41
CA GLY A 405 18.81 -47.40 -5.00
C GLY A 405 19.91 -46.69 -4.22
N VAL A 406 19.89 -45.34 -4.15
CA VAL A 406 20.81 -44.53 -3.35
C VAL A 406 20.11 -44.02 -2.09
N TYR A 407 18.95 -43.39 -2.23
CA TYR A 407 18.13 -42.94 -1.10
C TYR A 407 16.91 -43.84 -0.91
N ALA A 408 16.63 -44.17 0.35
CA ALA A 408 15.64 -45.20 0.70
C ALA A 408 14.17 -44.74 0.64
N TYR A 409 13.91 -43.43 0.58
CA TYR A 409 12.56 -42.88 0.75
C TYR A 409 12.09 -42.07 -0.47
N SER A 410 10.95 -42.46 -1.06
CA SER A 410 10.22 -41.68 -2.08
C SER A 410 11.04 -41.23 -3.30
N VAL A 411 11.58 -42.18 -4.05
CA VAL A 411 12.39 -41.95 -5.27
C VAL A 411 11.81 -42.72 -6.46
N SER A 412 11.91 -42.16 -7.66
CA SER A 412 11.47 -42.83 -8.89
C SER A 412 12.38 -42.49 -10.07
N ASP A 413 12.52 -43.45 -11.00
CA ASP A 413 13.05 -43.16 -12.34
C ASP A 413 11.92 -42.54 -13.17
N ASP A 414 12.11 -41.28 -13.56
CA ASP A 414 11.17 -40.42 -14.29
C ASP A 414 10.96 -40.85 -15.75
N TRP A 415 11.89 -41.60 -16.35
CA TRP A 415 11.66 -42.24 -17.65
C TRP A 415 10.88 -43.55 -17.52
N GLY A 416 11.06 -44.22 -16.39
CA GLY A 416 10.36 -45.45 -15.99
C GLY A 416 11.33 -46.62 -15.81
N ALA A 417 11.48 -47.10 -14.58
CA ALA A 417 12.43 -48.15 -14.20
C ALA A 417 12.22 -49.51 -14.93
N THR A 418 11.05 -49.72 -15.52
CA THR A 418 10.71 -50.92 -16.29
C THR A 418 10.67 -50.71 -17.79
N SER A 419 10.96 -49.49 -18.27
CA SER A 419 10.88 -49.14 -19.68
C SER A 419 11.90 -49.92 -20.53
N THR A 420 11.42 -50.49 -21.62
CA THR A 420 12.21 -51.18 -22.65
C THR A 420 12.44 -50.30 -23.88
N ASP A 421 12.20 -48.99 -23.77
CA ASP A 421 12.49 -48.03 -24.84
C ASP A 421 13.94 -48.18 -25.33
N SER A 422 14.13 -48.19 -26.65
CA SER A 422 15.41 -48.54 -27.24
C SER A 422 16.51 -47.50 -27.05
N VAL A 423 16.18 -46.27 -26.64
CA VAL A 423 17.13 -45.15 -26.51
C VAL A 423 17.33 -44.76 -25.04
N CYS A 424 16.25 -44.53 -24.30
CA CYS A 424 16.29 -44.03 -22.92
C CYS A 424 15.73 -45.04 -21.90
N GLY A 425 15.22 -46.20 -22.33
CA GLY A 425 14.70 -47.23 -21.44
C GLY A 425 15.81 -47.99 -20.71
N PRO A 426 15.86 -47.99 -19.36
CA PRO A 426 16.94 -48.62 -18.61
C PRO A 426 17.01 -50.14 -18.75
N ARG A 427 15.95 -50.80 -19.27
CA ARG A 427 15.94 -52.25 -19.53
C ARG A 427 16.31 -52.65 -20.96
N SER A 428 16.54 -51.69 -21.86
CA SER A 428 16.97 -51.99 -23.23
C SER A 428 18.48 -52.27 -23.28
N GLY A 429 18.92 -53.29 -24.01
CA GLY A 429 20.35 -53.59 -24.18
C GLY A 429 21.10 -52.67 -25.15
N THR A 430 20.39 -51.76 -25.83
CA THR A 430 20.95 -50.85 -26.85
C THR A 430 20.68 -49.38 -26.54
N ASN A 431 20.36 -49.06 -25.28
CA ASN A 431 20.05 -47.70 -24.86
C ASN A 431 21.34 -46.85 -24.75
N ILE A 432 21.19 -45.53 -24.75
CA ILE A 432 22.28 -44.56 -24.52
C ILE A 432 22.31 -44.06 -23.06
N ARG A 433 21.55 -44.69 -22.16
CA ARG A 433 21.30 -44.24 -20.80
C ARG A 433 22.57 -44.31 -19.96
N MET A 434 22.92 -43.18 -19.35
CA MET A 434 23.95 -43.15 -18.31
C MET A 434 23.44 -43.87 -17.05
N THR A 435 24.33 -44.54 -16.32
CA THR A 435 24.05 -45.05 -14.98
C THR A 435 23.77 -43.90 -14.00
N ALA A 436 23.22 -44.22 -12.82
CA ALA A 436 22.99 -43.20 -11.79
C ALA A 436 24.29 -42.55 -11.29
N GLN A 437 25.39 -43.33 -11.23
CA GLN A 437 26.68 -42.80 -10.79
C GLN A 437 27.30 -41.89 -11.85
N GLU A 438 27.27 -42.27 -13.12
CA GLU A 438 27.75 -41.45 -14.25
C GLU A 438 27.02 -40.09 -14.28
N GLN A 439 25.69 -40.08 -14.11
CA GLN A 439 24.91 -38.82 -14.05
C GLN A 439 25.31 -37.94 -12.86
N TYR A 440 25.58 -38.53 -11.69
CA TYR A 440 26.05 -37.80 -10.51
C TYR A 440 27.44 -37.21 -10.70
N ASP A 441 28.34 -37.97 -11.34
CA ASP A 441 29.72 -37.57 -11.60
C ASP A 441 29.78 -36.47 -12.68
N MET A 442 29.00 -36.61 -13.76
CA MET A 442 28.78 -35.57 -14.78
C MET A 442 28.25 -34.27 -14.16
N GLY A 443 27.19 -34.38 -13.35
CA GLY A 443 26.63 -33.24 -12.63
C GLY A 443 27.68 -32.55 -11.76
N THR A 444 28.43 -33.31 -10.98
CA THR A 444 29.48 -32.78 -10.11
C THR A 444 30.58 -32.07 -10.92
N ALA A 445 31.02 -32.66 -12.04
CA ALA A 445 32.03 -32.08 -12.91
C ALA A 445 31.58 -30.75 -13.53
N TYR A 446 30.37 -30.71 -14.11
CA TYR A 446 29.88 -29.51 -14.80
C TYR A 446 29.48 -28.40 -13.82
N MET A 447 28.85 -28.73 -12.69
CA MET A 447 28.50 -27.73 -11.68
C MET A 447 29.75 -27.13 -11.03
N ALA A 448 30.72 -27.95 -10.63
CA ALA A 448 31.97 -27.44 -10.06
C ALA A 448 32.78 -26.66 -11.10
N GLY A 449 32.92 -27.18 -12.32
CA GLY A 449 33.67 -26.53 -13.40
C GLY A 449 33.11 -25.15 -13.76
N TRP A 450 31.79 -25.00 -13.77
CA TRP A 450 31.14 -23.73 -14.05
C TRP A 450 31.48 -22.65 -13.01
N PHE A 451 31.28 -22.90 -11.72
CA PHE A 451 31.57 -21.89 -10.69
C PHE A 451 33.08 -21.65 -10.50
N ARG A 452 33.91 -22.67 -10.73
CA ARG A 452 35.37 -22.51 -10.78
C ARG A 452 35.80 -21.60 -11.94
N LEU A 453 35.12 -21.69 -13.08
CA LEU A 453 35.34 -20.79 -14.21
C LEU A 453 34.84 -19.37 -13.92
N THR A 454 33.58 -19.20 -13.54
CA THR A 454 32.90 -17.89 -13.51
C THR A 454 33.20 -17.06 -12.26
N LEU A 455 33.38 -17.70 -11.11
CA LEU A 455 33.74 -17.02 -9.85
C LEU A 455 35.24 -17.18 -9.55
N GLY A 456 35.81 -18.36 -9.81
CA GLY A 456 37.23 -18.65 -9.54
C GLY A 456 38.21 -18.14 -10.59
N GLY A 457 37.73 -17.83 -11.81
CA GLY A 457 38.57 -17.42 -12.92
C GLY A 457 39.43 -18.55 -13.51
N GLU A 458 39.09 -19.82 -13.25
CA GLU A 458 39.82 -21.00 -13.71
C GLU A 458 39.56 -21.28 -15.20
N LYS A 459 40.25 -20.54 -16.07
CA LYS A 459 40.04 -20.53 -17.53
C LYS A 459 40.26 -21.86 -18.23
N GLN A 460 40.94 -22.83 -17.61
CA GLN A 460 41.12 -24.17 -18.18
C GLN A 460 39.78 -24.91 -18.38
N PHE A 461 38.71 -24.50 -17.70
CA PHE A 461 37.37 -25.08 -17.86
C PHE A 461 36.52 -24.35 -18.93
N LEU A 462 36.98 -23.23 -19.48
CA LEU A 462 36.24 -22.46 -20.48
C LEU A 462 35.84 -23.30 -21.72
N PRO A 463 36.69 -24.20 -22.26
CA PRO A 463 36.31 -25.06 -23.39
C PRO A 463 35.06 -25.92 -23.15
N MET A 464 34.70 -26.23 -21.89
CA MET A 464 33.48 -26.99 -21.59
C MET A 464 32.19 -26.20 -21.87
N PHE A 465 32.27 -24.86 -21.93
CA PHE A 465 31.11 -23.96 -21.92
C PHE A 465 31.13 -22.92 -23.04
N ASP A 466 32.23 -22.82 -23.78
CA ASP A 466 32.39 -21.85 -24.86
C ASP A 466 31.87 -22.35 -26.20
N GLY A 467 31.28 -23.55 -26.26
CA GLY A 467 30.72 -24.11 -27.49
C GLY A 467 31.74 -24.79 -28.42
N SER A 468 32.98 -24.99 -27.96
CA SER A 468 33.95 -25.88 -28.62
C SER A 468 33.57 -27.35 -28.50
N GLY A 469 32.78 -27.71 -27.48
CA GLY A 469 32.32 -29.06 -27.23
C GLY A 469 33.27 -29.90 -26.39
N ALA A 470 34.32 -29.31 -25.79
CA ALA A 470 35.30 -30.07 -25.02
C ALA A 470 34.70 -30.69 -23.75
N VAL A 471 35.15 -31.90 -23.40
CA VAL A 471 34.64 -32.67 -22.26
C VAL A 471 35.80 -33.05 -21.33
N PRO A 472 35.63 -33.02 -20.00
CA PRO A 472 36.65 -33.49 -19.07
C PRO A 472 36.94 -34.99 -19.23
N ALA A 473 38.22 -35.37 -19.28
CA ALA A 473 38.63 -36.77 -19.40
C ALA A 473 38.08 -37.68 -18.26
N VAL A 474 37.74 -37.09 -17.10
CA VAL A 474 37.13 -37.82 -15.96
C VAL A 474 35.77 -38.44 -16.29
N LEU A 475 35.06 -37.93 -17.31
CA LEU A 475 33.76 -38.45 -17.72
C LEU A 475 33.84 -39.66 -18.67
N ASN A 476 35.04 -40.17 -18.95
CA ASN A 476 35.26 -41.44 -19.64
C ASN A 476 34.48 -41.62 -20.97
N GLY A 477 34.34 -40.56 -21.75
CA GLY A 477 33.68 -40.59 -23.06
C GLY A 477 32.15 -40.50 -23.05
N GLU A 478 31.55 -40.06 -21.94
CA GLU A 478 30.15 -39.63 -21.89
C GLU A 478 29.82 -38.58 -22.99
N ASP A 479 28.70 -38.74 -23.69
CA ASP A 479 28.25 -37.81 -24.74
C ASP A 479 27.62 -36.57 -24.11
N VAL A 480 28.41 -35.50 -24.02
CA VAL A 480 27.98 -34.19 -23.55
C VAL A 480 28.21 -33.16 -24.64
N ARG A 481 27.18 -32.36 -24.94
CA ARG A 481 27.18 -31.43 -26.07
C ARG A 481 26.96 -30.02 -25.58
N SER A 482 27.83 -29.09 -25.97
CA SER A 482 27.72 -27.68 -25.59
C SER A 482 27.38 -26.79 -26.78
N VAL A 483 26.53 -25.80 -26.57
CA VAL A 483 26.41 -24.63 -27.42
C VAL A 483 26.57 -23.38 -26.58
N SER A 484 27.10 -22.33 -27.18
CA SER A 484 27.29 -21.06 -26.49
C SER A 484 26.80 -19.89 -27.32
N THR A 485 26.56 -18.80 -26.62
CA THR A 485 26.56 -17.47 -27.17
C THR A 485 27.66 -16.69 -26.47
N ALA A 486 28.67 -16.27 -27.22
CA ALA A 486 29.79 -15.52 -26.64
C ALA A 486 29.31 -14.15 -26.09
N PRO A 487 29.95 -13.64 -25.02
CA PRO A 487 29.70 -12.30 -24.49
C PRO A 487 29.79 -11.22 -25.58
N SER A 488 29.07 -10.10 -25.42
CA SER A 488 29.04 -9.02 -26.42
C SER A 488 30.42 -8.43 -26.72
N SER A 489 31.33 -8.38 -25.73
CA SER A 489 32.72 -7.92 -25.93
C SER A 489 33.57 -8.86 -26.80
N ALA A 490 33.19 -10.13 -26.88
CA ALA A 490 33.93 -11.19 -27.55
C ALA A 490 33.24 -11.69 -28.84
N ARG A 491 32.19 -11.00 -29.29
CA ARG A 491 31.32 -11.41 -30.40
C ARG A 491 31.04 -10.27 -31.38
N LYS A 492 31.11 -10.58 -32.68
CA LYS A 492 30.63 -9.72 -33.76
C LYS A 492 29.55 -10.44 -34.55
N THR A 493 28.30 -10.14 -34.24
CA THR A 493 27.14 -10.74 -34.90
C THR A 493 27.04 -10.27 -36.36
N VAL A 494 26.99 -11.23 -37.28
CA VAL A 494 26.76 -11.01 -38.72
C VAL A 494 25.25 -11.05 -39.01
N SER A 495 24.55 -12.05 -38.46
CA SER A 495 23.10 -12.20 -38.56
C SER A 495 22.60 -13.06 -37.39
N THR A 496 21.56 -12.60 -36.68
CA THR A 496 20.89 -13.42 -35.65
C THR A 496 19.97 -14.47 -36.27
N PHE A 497 19.51 -14.24 -37.50
CA PHE A 497 18.46 -15.00 -38.19
C PHE A 497 17.06 -14.95 -37.56
N GLU A 498 16.82 -14.02 -36.63
CA GLU A 498 15.52 -13.84 -35.95
C GLU A 498 14.53 -12.97 -36.74
N SER A 499 14.98 -12.30 -37.79
CA SER A 499 14.16 -11.41 -38.63
C SER A 499 14.62 -11.44 -40.09
N THR A 500 13.72 -11.04 -41.00
CA THR A 500 14.10 -10.88 -42.41
C THR A 500 15.15 -9.78 -42.53
N SER A 501 16.17 -10.02 -43.37
CA SER A 501 17.30 -9.12 -43.53
C SER A 501 17.73 -9.03 -44.98
N SER A 502 18.06 -7.83 -45.44
CA SER A 502 18.61 -7.59 -46.78
C SER A 502 20.01 -8.19 -46.96
N LEU A 503 20.67 -8.57 -45.85
CA LEU A 503 21.95 -9.29 -45.89
C LEU A 503 21.79 -10.73 -46.37
N VAL A 504 20.62 -11.34 -46.17
CA VAL A 504 20.32 -12.75 -46.45
C VAL A 504 19.62 -12.86 -47.80
N ARG A 505 20.21 -13.60 -48.74
CA ARG A 505 19.69 -13.83 -50.10
C ARG A 505 19.64 -15.31 -50.40
N THR A 506 18.65 -15.75 -51.17
CA THR A 506 18.54 -17.13 -51.65
C THR A 506 18.88 -17.22 -53.13
N GLN A 507 19.41 -18.38 -53.54
CA GLN A 507 19.71 -18.71 -54.95
C GLN A 507 19.32 -20.18 -55.23
N GLY A 508 19.06 -20.50 -56.51
CA GLY A 508 18.76 -21.86 -56.95
C GLY A 508 17.37 -22.31 -56.51
N ALA A 509 17.27 -23.53 -55.97
CA ALA A 509 16.04 -24.10 -55.43
C ALA A 509 15.93 -23.98 -53.89
N ALA A 510 16.79 -23.16 -53.25
CA ALA A 510 16.72 -22.93 -51.81
C ALA A 510 15.73 -21.82 -51.45
N THR A 511 15.03 -21.97 -50.34
CA THR A 511 14.26 -20.91 -49.68
C THR A 511 14.79 -20.68 -48.26
N ALA A 512 14.55 -19.48 -47.73
CA ALA A 512 14.91 -19.08 -46.39
C ALA A 512 13.72 -18.34 -45.77
N THR A 513 13.11 -18.93 -44.76
CA THR A 513 11.90 -18.40 -44.12
C THR A 513 12.18 -18.23 -42.63
N VAL A 514 11.94 -17.02 -42.10
CA VAL A 514 11.99 -16.79 -40.67
C VAL A 514 10.74 -17.40 -40.04
N CYS A 515 10.94 -18.22 -39.01
CA CYS A 515 9.89 -18.93 -38.28
C CYS A 515 10.12 -18.79 -36.77
N ALA A 516 9.08 -19.01 -35.98
CA ALA A 516 9.15 -19.07 -34.52
C ALA A 516 8.06 -20.02 -34.00
N SER A 517 8.23 -20.53 -32.78
CA SER A 517 7.26 -21.38 -32.08
C SER A 517 6.91 -22.72 -32.75
N ALA A 518 6.40 -23.64 -31.93
CA ALA A 518 5.75 -24.86 -32.40
C ALA A 518 4.38 -24.53 -33.04
N ALA A 519 3.93 -25.38 -33.95
CA ALA A 519 2.58 -25.28 -34.52
C ALA A 519 1.47 -25.39 -33.45
N GLY A 520 0.23 -25.11 -33.86
CA GLY A 520 -0.95 -25.24 -32.98
C GLY A 520 -1.08 -24.15 -31.92
N ARG A 521 -0.52 -22.95 -32.16
CA ARG A 521 -0.76 -21.78 -31.31
C ARG A 521 -2.21 -21.30 -31.46
N THR A 522 -2.80 -20.89 -30.35
CA THR A 522 -4.21 -20.53 -30.26
C THR A 522 -4.48 -19.08 -30.65
N VAL A 523 -3.46 -18.22 -30.58
CA VAL A 523 -3.49 -16.84 -31.07
C VAL A 523 -2.72 -16.74 -32.38
N SER A 524 -3.18 -15.87 -33.28
CA SER A 524 -2.48 -15.56 -34.53
C SER A 524 -1.03 -15.16 -34.26
N GLN A 525 -0.10 -15.85 -34.91
CA GLN A 525 1.34 -15.66 -34.71
C GLN A 525 1.91 -14.68 -35.74
N PRO A 526 2.87 -13.82 -35.36
CA PRO A 526 3.50 -12.88 -36.29
C PRO A 526 4.45 -13.56 -37.28
N LEU A 527 4.90 -14.78 -36.98
CA LEU A 527 5.78 -15.61 -37.80
C LEU A 527 5.15 -16.99 -38.02
N PRO A 528 5.44 -17.67 -39.14
CA PRO A 528 5.04 -19.07 -39.32
C PRO A 528 5.73 -19.97 -38.29
N SER A 529 5.10 -21.11 -37.97
CA SER A 529 5.70 -22.11 -37.08
C SER A 529 6.97 -22.72 -37.68
N CYS A 530 7.97 -23.02 -36.85
CA CYS A 530 9.20 -23.65 -37.35
C CYS A 530 9.02 -25.12 -37.72
N THR A 531 8.06 -25.76 -37.05
CA THR A 531 7.72 -27.17 -37.20
C THR A 531 6.24 -27.33 -37.51
N THR A 532 5.85 -28.55 -37.89
CA THR A 532 4.46 -28.94 -38.11
C THR A 532 3.82 -29.45 -36.82
N ALA A 533 2.48 -29.52 -36.80
CA ALA A 533 1.74 -30.09 -35.68
C ALA A 533 1.95 -31.61 -35.50
N ALA A 534 2.59 -32.28 -36.47
CA ALA A 534 2.93 -33.69 -36.38
C ALA A 534 4.07 -33.97 -35.38
N LEU A 535 4.84 -32.95 -35.02
CA LEU A 535 5.92 -33.04 -34.03
C LEU A 535 5.40 -32.54 -32.68
N GLY A 536 5.35 -33.40 -31.66
CA GLY A 536 4.95 -33.01 -30.31
C GLY A 536 5.90 -31.96 -29.70
N THR A 537 5.42 -31.19 -28.73
CA THR A 537 6.21 -30.12 -28.06
C THR A 537 7.45 -30.67 -27.35
N SER A 538 7.42 -31.93 -26.87
CA SER A 538 8.57 -32.59 -26.25
C SER A 538 9.80 -32.72 -27.17
N ALA A 539 9.57 -32.71 -28.48
CA ALA A 539 10.61 -32.79 -29.51
C ALA A 539 11.13 -31.41 -29.95
N GLN A 540 10.70 -30.32 -29.29
CA GLN A 540 10.97 -28.95 -29.73
C GLN A 540 11.49 -28.03 -28.61
N PRO A 541 12.66 -28.30 -28.00
CA PRO A 541 13.15 -27.53 -26.86
C PRO A 541 13.26 -26.01 -27.10
N HIS A 542 13.58 -25.58 -28.31
CA HIS A 542 13.68 -24.16 -28.66
C HIS A 542 12.32 -23.47 -28.86
N TRP A 543 11.27 -24.24 -29.16
CA TRP A 543 10.00 -23.72 -29.68
C TRP A 543 8.77 -24.17 -28.89
N THR A 544 8.99 -24.81 -27.75
CA THR A 544 7.91 -25.29 -26.89
C THR A 544 7.16 -24.11 -26.30
N PRO A 545 5.84 -24.18 -26.08
CA PRO A 545 5.13 -23.13 -25.36
C PRO A 545 5.58 -23.06 -23.90
N ALA A 546 5.48 -21.88 -23.30
CA ALA A 546 5.59 -21.69 -21.85
C ALA A 546 4.20 -21.65 -21.20
N SER A 547 4.09 -22.16 -19.98
CA SER A 547 2.79 -22.30 -19.29
C SER A 547 2.13 -20.95 -18.99
N ASN A 548 2.91 -19.92 -18.66
CA ASN A 548 2.41 -18.57 -18.39
C ASN A 548 2.47 -17.65 -19.62
N GLY A 549 2.66 -18.20 -20.83
CA GLY A 549 2.62 -17.44 -22.08
C GLY A 549 2.73 -18.32 -23.32
N GLY A 550 1.81 -19.28 -23.46
CA GLY A 550 1.87 -20.33 -24.48
C GLY A 550 1.76 -19.86 -25.94
N ASN A 551 1.43 -18.59 -26.15
CA ASN A 551 1.37 -17.94 -27.46
C ASN A 551 2.47 -16.90 -27.68
N VAL A 552 3.33 -16.66 -26.69
CA VAL A 552 4.48 -15.76 -26.86
C VAL A 552 5.45 -16.41 -27.84
N PRO A 553 5.87 -15.72 -28.92
CA PRO A 553 6.78 -16.30 -29.91
C PRO A 553 8.05 -16.87 -29.26
N ALA A 554 8.35 -18.14 -29.51
CA ALA A 554 9.52 -18.83 -28.98
C ALA A 554 10.60 -18.94 -30.05
N THR A 555 11.84 -18.55 -29.71
CA THR A 555 13.08 -18.66 -30.48
C THR A 555 12.93 -18.48 -32.00
N PRO A 556 12.80 -17.25 -32.50
CA PRO A 556 12.83 -16.99 -33.93
C PRO A 556 14.14 -17.48 -34.57
N VAL A 557 14.05 -18.18 -35.70
CA VAL A 557 15.21 -18.65 -36.50
C VAL A 557 14.90 -18.59 -37.99
N THR A 558 15.90 -18.79 -38.84
CA THR A 558 15.70 -18.95 -40.28
C THR A 558 15.71 -20.43 -40.68
N LYS A 559 14.60 -20.92 -41.22
CA LYS A 559 14.46 -22.24 -41.84
C LYS A 559 14.90 -22.18 -43.29
N MET A 560 16.01 -22.84 -43.61
CA MET A 560 16.49 -23.05 -44.98
C MET A 560 16.01 -24.41 -45.49
N VAL A 561 15.34 -24.46 -46.64
CA VAL A 561 14.95 -25.72 -47.30
C VAL A 561 15.30 -25.70 -48.78
N TRP A 562 15.56 -26.87 -49.37
CA TRP A 562 15.85 -26.99 -50.80
C TRP A 562 15.21 -28.23 -51.42
N THR A 563 14.80 -28.11 -52.68
CA THR A 563 14.18 -29.21 -53.45
C THR A 563 15.13 -29.86 -54.47
N ALA A 564 16.29 -29.25 -54.71
CA ALA A 564 17.38 -29.76 -55.53
C ALA A 564 18.70 -29.11 -55.09
N LEU A 565 19.83 -29.75 -55.35
CA LEU A 565 21.16 -29.19 -55.04
C LEU A 565 21.53 -27.99 -55.93
N SER A 566 20.99 -27.95 -57.15
CA SER A 566 21.18 -26.86 -58.11
C SER A 566 20.01 -26.77 -59.09
N THR A 567 19.89 -25.65 -59.79
CA THR A 567 18.92 -25.44 -60.88
C THR A 567 19.63 -25.09 -62.19
N GLY A 568 18.94 -25.30 -63.32
CA GLY A 568 19.47 -25.04 -64.66
C GLY A 568 20.12 -26.26 -65.32
N THR A 569 20.01 -26.35 -66.65
CA THR A 569 20.47 -27.51 -67.43
C THR A 569 21.84 -27.33 -68.07
N THR A 570 22.30 -26.08 -68.28
CA THR A 570 23.58 -25.75 -68.94
C THR A 570 24.57 -25.03 -68.03
N THR A 571 24.10 -24.10 -67.19
CA THR A 571 24.87 -23.47 -66.12
C THR A 571 24.20 -23.83 -64.79
N GLN A 572 24.81 -24.73 -64.02
CA GLN A 572 24.26 -25.14 -62.73
C GLN A 572 24.37 -23.98 -61.74
N THR A 573 23.22 -23.54 -61.24
CA THR A 573 23.10 -22.53 -60.19
C THR A 573 22.88 -23.24 -58.85
N PRO A 574 23.83 -23.18 -57.90
CA PRO A 574 23.69 -23.84 -56.60
C PRO A 574 22.47 -23.35 -55.83
N SER A 575 21.83 -24.26 -55.11
CA SER A 575 20.78 -23.94 -54.14
C SER A 575 21.44 -23.52 -52.83
N GLU A 576 21.39 -22.23 -52.49
CA GLU A 576 22.11 -21.72 -51.32
C GLU A 576 21.48 -20.48 -50.69
N VAL A 577 21.77 -20.28 -49.41
CA VAL A 577 21.55 -19.03 -48.68
C VAL A 577 22.87 -18.29 -48.56
N ARG A 578 22.91 -17.03 -48.99
CA ARG A 578 24.08 -16.15 -48.95
C ARG A 578 23.86 -15.02 -47.96
N VAL A 579 24.80 -14.82 -47.05
CA VAL A 579 24.77 -13.78 -46.03
C VAL A 579 25.91 -12.80 -46.27
N SER A 580 25.57 -11.54 -46.52
CA SER A 580 26.56 -10.47 -46.66
C SER A 580 27.08 -10.05 -45.29
N VAL A 581 28.40 -9.97 -45.14
CA VAL A 581 29.02 -9.53 -43.89
C VAL A 581 28.95 -7.99 -43.80
N PRO A 582 28.25 -7.43 -42.79
CA PRO A 582 28.12 -6.00 -42.63
C PRO A 582 29.48 -5.37 -42.33
N ALA A 583 29.69 -4.11 -42.75
CA ALA A 583 30.99 -3.44 -42.67
C ALA A 583 31.64 -3.51 -41.27
N ALA A 584 30.84 -3.38 -40.21
CA ALA A 584 31.30 -3.45 -38.81
C ALA A 584 31.83 -4.84 -38.39
N ALA A 585 31.43 -5.92 -39.07
CA ALA A 585 31.78 -7.30 -38.75
C ALA A 585 32.82 -7.91 -39.71
N ARG A 586 33.29 -7.19 -40.74
CA ARG A 586 34.18 -7.77 -41.78
C ARG A 586 35.57 -8.13 -41.27
N ASN A 587 36.08 -7.38 -40.31
CA ASN A 587 37.38 -7.65 -39.72
C ASN A 587 37.25 -8.73 -38.62
N ALA A 588 37.63 -9.95 -38.99
CA ALA A 588 37.65 -11.13 -38.14
C ALA A 588 39.07 -11.48 -37.63
N SER A 589 40.07 -10.63 -37.85
CA SER A 589 41.46 -10.94 -37.46
C SER A 589 41.68 -11.16 -35.96
N GLY A 590 40.81 -10.61 -35.11
CA GLY A 590 40.83 -10.81 -33.66
C GLY A 590 39.86 -11.88 -33.15
N ALA A 591 39.16 -12.60 -34.03
CA ALA A 591 38.25 -13.67 -33.67
C ALA A 591 38.93 -15.04 -33.79
N GLU A 592 38.52 -16.00 -32.96
CA GLU A 592 39.02 -17.39 -33.01
C GLU A 592 38.26 -18.22 -34.04
N ARG A 593 36.98 -17.92 -34.25
CA ARG A 593 36.09 -18.70 -35.11
C ARG A 593 34.97 -17.87 -35.71
N LEU A 594 34.48 -18.30 -36.86
CA LEU A 594 33.13 -18.02 -37.33
C LEU A 594 32.23 -19.14 -36.79
N SER A 595 31.20 -18.79 -36.04
CA SER A 595 30.23 -19.74 -35.49
C SER A 595 28.84 -19.53 -36.10
N VAL A 596 28.08 -20.63 -36.17
CA VAL A 596 26.65 -20.64 -36.51
C VAL A 596 26.00 -21.81 -35.81
N LYS A 597 24.76 -21.63 -35.32
CA LYS A 597 23.96 -22.70 -34.75
C LYS A 597 23.06 -23.31 -35.81
N MET A 598 23.05 -24.63 -35.91
CA MET A 598 22.33 -25.36 -36.95
C MET A 598 21.72 -26.67 -36.45
N ALA A 599 20.54 -27.01 -36.97
CA ALA A 599 19.91 -28.32 -36.78
C ALA A 599 19.24 -28.77 -38.07
N ALA A 600 19.23 -30.07 -38.33
CA ALA A 600 18.44 -30.65 -39.43
C ALA A 600 16.93 -30.42 -39.23
N ASP A 601 16.24 -30.02 -40.30
CA ASP A 601 14.79 -29.80 -40.32
C ASP A 601 13.99 -31.06 -39.95
N GLU A 602 12.74 -30.89 -39.50
CA GLU A 602 11.84 -32.00 -39.16
C GLU A 602 11.59 -32.97 -40.33
N SER A 603 11.70 -32.49 -41.58
CA SER A 603 11.52 -33.32 -42.78
C SER A 603 12.71 -34.27 -43.05
N VAL A 604 13.86 -34.03 -42.41
CA VAL A 604 15.07 -34.85 -42.56
C VAL A 604 14.93 -36.12 -41.72
N VAL A 605 15.04 -37.29 -42.36
CA VAL A 605 14.80 -38.59 -41.71
C VAL A 605 16.01 -39.05 -40.88
N THR A 606 17.21 -39.05 -41.46
CA THR A 606 18.44 -39.51 -40.79
C THR A 606 19.45 -38.37 -40.67
N GLY A 607 19.78 -37.71 -41.78
CA GLY A 607 20.68 -36.56 -41.77
C GLY A 607 20.86 -35.97 -43.16
N THR A 608 21.02 -34.65 -43.21
CA THR A 608 21.23 -33.86 -44.41
C THR A 608 22.66 -33.28 -44.40
N ASP A 609 23.00 -32.38 -45.32
CA ASP A 609 24.26 -31.63 -45.21
C ASP A 609 24.17 -30.27 -45.89
N VAL A 610 25.05 -29.36 -45.48
CA VAL A 610 25.21 -28.02 -46.03
C VAL A 610 26.70 -27.76 -46.17
N THR A 611 27.13 -27.17 -47.28
CA THR A 611 28.51 -26.66 -47.42
C THR A 611 28.56 -25.20 -47.00
N ILE A 612 29.30 -24.91 -45.94
CA ILE A 612 29.61 -23.54 -45.53
C ILE A 612 30.77 -23.03 -46.38
N THR A 613 30.60 -21.88 -47.01
CA THR A 613 31.64 -21.17 -47.76
C THR A 613 31.84 -19.76 -47.23
N VAL A 614 33.07 -19.39 -46.89
CA VAL A 614 33.43 -18.03 -46.45
C VAL A 614 34.22 -17.36 -47.57
N VAL A 615 33.92 -16.10 -47.89
CA VAL A 615 34.52 -15.36 -49.01
C VAL A 615 35.02 -13.99 -48.54
N ASP A 616 36.25 -13.64 -48.91
CA ASP A 616 36.86 -12.33 -48.62
C ASP A 616 36.62 -11.28 -49.74
N ALA A 617 37.13 -10.07 -49.55
CA ALA A 617 37.01 -8.99 -50.53
C ALA A 617 37.78 -9.20 -51.84
N LYS A 618 38.76 -10.10 -51.85
CA LYS A 618 39.55 -10.47 -53.03
C LYS A 618 38.92 -11.64 -53.80
N GLY A 619 37.86 -12.23 -53.26
CA GLY A 619 37.18 -13.39 -53.82
C GLY A 619 37.84 -14.73 -53.47
N ALA A 620 38.83 -14.74 -52.56
CA ALA A 620 39.35 -15.99 -52.02
C ALA A 620 38.27 -16.64 -51.14
N ALA A 621 38.17 -17.97 -51.18
CA ALA A 621 37.10 -18.69 -50.52
C ALA A 621 37.57 -19.97 -49.82
N TYR A 622 36.99 -20.25 -48.66
CA TYR A 622 37.14 -21.49 -47.91
C TYR A 622 35.78 -22.20 -47.94
N SER A 623 35.76 -23.52 -48.16
CA SER A 623 34.53 -24.31 -48.15
C SER A 623 34.70 -25.61 -47.37
N SER A 624 33.71 -25.95 -46.54
CA SER A 624 33.60 -27.27 -45.91
C SER A 624 32.14 -27.69 -45.74
N PRO A 625 31.78 -28.97 -45.98
CA PRO A 625 30.53 -29.52 -45.49
C PRO A 625 30.48 -29.43 -43.97
N VAL A 626 29.29 -29.16 -43.45
CA VAL A 626 29.03 -29.08 -42.01
C VAL A 626 29.24 -30.44 -41.36
N SER A 627 28.94 -31.54 -42.05
CA SER A 627 29.22 -32.89 -41.56
C SER A 627 30.69 -33.13 -41.16
N ARG A 628 31.65 -32.39 -41.75
CA ARG A 628 33.07 -32.43 -41.36
C ARG A 628 33.45 -31.49 -40.22
N LEU A 629 32.65 -30.44 -40.00
CA LEU A 629 32.88 -29.45 -38.95
C LEU A 629 32.21 -29.87 -37.64
N ASN A 630 30.92 -30.22 -37.72
CA ASN A 630 30.16 -30.81 -36.64
C ASN A 630 29.02 -31.67 -37.24
N PRO A 631 29.15 -33.01 -37.27
CA PRO A 631 28.12 -33.89 -37.82
C PRO A 631 26.81 -33.85 -37.01
N LEU A 632 26.83 -33.41 -35.75
CA LEU A 632 25.63 -33.34 -34.91
C LEU A 632 24.66 -32.25 -35.41
N ALA A 633 25.15 -31.24 -36.13
CA ALA A 633 24.36 -30.09 -36.59
C ALA A 633 23.47 -30.39 -37.82
N VAL A 634 23.79 -31.45 -38.57
CA VAL A 634 23.07 -31.81 -39.81
C VAL A 634 22.46 -33.20 -39.76
N ASN A 635 22.64 -33.92 -38.66
CA ASN A 635 22.03 -35.21 -38.43
C ASN A 635 20.96 -35.16 -37.33
N ARG A 636 20.01 -36.10 -37.38
CA ARG A 636 18.94 -36.22 -36.38
C ARG A 636 19.46 -36.88 -35.09
N LEU A 637 18.94 -36.45 -33.95
CA LEU A 637 19.28 -37.04 -32.64
C LEU A 637 18.75 -38.48 -32.49
N PRO A 638 19.36 -39.30 -31.62
CA PRO A 638 18.88 -40.66 -31.34
C PRO A 638 17.41 -40.68 -30.94
N ALA A 639 16.59 -41.46 -31.63
CA ALA A 639 15.14 -41.49 -31.38
C ALA A 639 14.56 -42.89 -31.46
N SER A 640 13.44 -43.10 -30.80
CA SER A 640 12.62 -44.32 -30.86
C SER A 640 11.20 -43.98 -31.36
N THR A 641 10.26 -44.89 -31.15
CA THR A 641 8.82 -44.63 -31.35
C THR A 641 8.22 -43.71 -30.28
N ASP A 642 8.91 -43.48 -29.15
CA ASP A 642 8.44 -42.60 -28.08
C ASP A 642 8.41 -41.13 -28.54
N ALA A 643 7.26 -40.47 -28.36
CA ALA A 643 7.03 -39.09 -28.80
C ALA A 643 7.83 -38.04 -28.02
N ARG A 644 8.41 -38.39 -26.85
CA ARG A 644 9.30 -37.51 -26.07
C ARG A 644 10.67 -37.30 -26.73
N LEU A 645 11.04 -38.18 -27.67
CA LEU A 645 12.30 -38.14 -28.40
C LEU A 645 12.14 -37.39 -29.74
N LYS A 646 13.05 -37.59 -30.71
CA LYS A 646 13.08 -36.90 -32.01
C LYS A 646 13.33 -35.39 -31.89
N LYS A 647 14.02 -34.99 -30.82
CA LYS A 647 14.26 -33.60 -30.49
C LYS A 647 15.04 -32.89 -31.60
N ILE A 648 14.66 -31.65 -31.89
CA ILE A 648 15.43 -30.76 -32.77
C ILE A 648 16.21 -29.81 -31.85
N VAL A 649 17.53 -29.99 -31.82
CA VAL A 649 18.42 -29.17 -30.99
C VAL A 649 19.46 -28.54 -31.89
N LEU A 650 19.55 -27.21 -31.85
CA LEU A 650 20.58 -26.45 -32.55
C LEU A 650 21.96 -26.81 -31.99
N GLN A 651 22.87 -27.24 -32.85
CA GLN A 651 24.26 -27.55 -32.51
C GLN A 651 25.17 -26.47 -33.08
N GLN A 652 26.28 -26.19 -32.39
CA GLN A 652 27.22 -25.16 -32.81
C GLN A 652 28.19 -25.69 -33.86
N VAL A 653 28.31 -24.96 -34.97
CA VAL A 653 29.24 -25.25 -36.07
C VAL A 653 30.29 -24.15 -36.07
N ASN A 654 31.54 -24.54 -35.86
CA ASN A 654 32.68 -23.62 -35.78
C ASN A 654 33.60 -23.77 -37.00
N VAL A 655 33.93 -22.66 -37.64
CA VAL A 655 34.99 -22.57 -38.65
C VAL A 655 36.13 -21.74 -38.04
N PRO A 656 37.26 -22.36 -37.66
CA PRO A 656 38.39 -21.63 -37.09
C PRO A 656 38.90 -20.55 -38.05
N THR A 657 39.16 -19.34 -37.56
CA THR A 657 39.75 -18.26 -38.39
C THR A 657 41.17 -18.60 -38.86
N SER A 658 41.87 -19.44 -38.10
CA SER A 658 43.14 -20.05 -38.50
C SER A 658 43.00 -20.90 -39.76
N ALA A 659 41.92 -21.66 -39.91
CA ALA A 659 41.64 -22.46 -41.10
C ALA A 659 41.32 -21.56 -42.31
N LEU A 660 40.61 -20.45 -42.10
CA LEU A 660 40.38 -19.44 -43.14
C LEU A 660 41.69 -18.83 -43.64
N THR A 661 42.57 -18.44 -42.72
CA THR A 661 43.89 -17.87 -43.04
C THR A 661 44.77 -18.90 -43.76
N ALA A 662 44.77 -20.16 -43.31
CA ALA A 662 45.51 -21.24 -43.95
C ALA A 662 45.01 -21.55 -45.38
N ALA A 663 43.73 -21.30 -45.66
CA ALA A 663 43.14 -21.37 -47.00
C ALA A 663 43.42 -20.11 -47.86
N GLY A 664 44.17 -19.13 -47.35
CA GLY A 664 44.59 -17.94 -48.07
C GLY A 664 43.60 -16.77 -48.05
N LEU A 665 42.58 -16.80 -47.18
CA LEU A 665 41.61 -15.72 -47.06
C LEU A 665 42.19 -14.53 -46.28
N ASP A 666 41.86 -13.32 -46.72
CA ASP A 666 42.08 -12.09 -45.97
C ASP A 666 41.01 -11.93 -44.88
N VAL A 667 41.28 -12.48 -43.70
CA VAL A 667 40.37 -12.42 -42.54
C VAL A 667 40.18 -11.00 -41.98
N SER A 668 40.92 -10.00 -42.46
CA SER A 668 40.68 -8.60 -42.11
C SER A 668 39.51 -7.98 -42.88
N ASP A 669 39.05 -8.62 -43.96
CA ASP A 669 37.96 -8.14 -44.81
C ASP A 669 37.11 -9.27 -45.40
N VAL A 670 36.40 -10.01 -44.53
CA VAL A 670 35.43 -11.04 -44.93
C VAL A 670 34.14 -10.38 -45.45
N ARG A 671 33.61 -10.85 -46.59
CA ARG A 671 32.48 -10.21 -47.28
C ARG A 671 31.21 -11.03 -47.36
N GLU A 672 31.31 -12.35 -47.44
CA GLU A 672 30.14 -13.20 -47.63
C GLU A 672 30.32 -14.56 -46.96
N VAL A 673 29.24 -15.09 -46.37
CA VAL A 673 29.13 -16.47 -45.92
C VAL A 673 27.99 -17.14 -46.69
N ARG A 674 28.22 -18.32 -47.26
CA ARG A 674 27.23 -19.07 -48.05
C ARG A 674 26.95 -20.41 -47.40
N PHE A 675 25.69 -20.82 -47.43
CA PHE A 675 25.19 -22.11 -46.98
C PHE A 675 24.60 -22.80 -48.20
N ALA A 676 25.38 -23.68 -48.85
CA ALA A 676 24.96 -24.39 -50.05
C ALA A 676 24.42 -25.78 -49.72
N ALA A 677 23.29 -26.15 -50.32
CA ALA A 677 22.70 -27.47 -50.18
C ALA A 677 23.71 -28.56 -50.57
N ALA A 678 23.80 -29.62 -49.76
CA ALA A 678 24.62 -30.79 -50.02
C ALA A 678 23.86 -32.08 -49.67
N THR A 679 24.38 -33.20 -50.16
CA THR A 679 23.83 -34.53 -49.84
C THR A 679 24.44 -35.03 -48.54
N GLY A 680 23.58 -35.37 -47.57
CA GLY A 680 23.99 -35.88 -46.27
C GLY A 680 23.86 -37.40 -46.13
N ALA A 681 23.72 -37.84 -44.87
CA ALA A 681 23.59 -39.26 -44.51
C ALA A 681 22.35 -39.95 -45.10
N ASP A 682 21.33 -39.17 -45.49
CA ASP A 682 20.13 -39.67 -46.15
C ASP A 682 20.30 -39.92 -47.67
N ALA A 683 21.43 -39.52 -48.25
CA ALA A 683 21.74 -39.64 -49.67
C ALA A 683 20.72 -38.95 -50.61
N THR A 684 20.00 -37.93 -50.14
CA THR A 684 18.99 -37.21 -50.93
C THR A 684 19.50 -35.87 -51.50
N ALA A 685 18.80 -35.36 -52.53
CA ALA A 685 19.06 -34.05 -53.15
C ALA A 685 18.13 -32.94 -52.62
N THR A 686 17.28 -33.30 -51.65
CA THR A 686 16.32 -32.45 -50.94
C THR A 686 16.74 -32.33 -49.48
N GLY A 687 16.36 -31.28 -48.78
CA GLY A 687 16.68 -31.21 -47.36
C GLY A 687 16.31 -29.87 -46.75
N GLY A 688 16.66 -29.73 -45.47
CA GLY A 688 16.45 -28.50 -44.74
C GLY A 688 17.25 -28.42 -43.46
N VAL A 689 17.58 -27.20 -43.05
CA VAL A 689 18.23 -26.88 -41.78
C VAL A 689 17.65 -25.61 -41.18
N PHE A 690 17.72 -25.51 -39.86
CA PHE A 690 17.52 -24.25 -39.12
C PHE A 690 18.86 -23.54 -38.96
N LEU A 691 18.87 -22.21 -39.10
CA LEU A 691 20.05 -21.35 -38.93
C LEU A 691 19.76 -20.32 -37.84
N SER A 692 20.70 -20.18 -36.91
CA SER A 692 20.69 -19.14 -35.85
C SER A 692 22.11 -18.65 -35.57
N ASP A 693 22.23 -17.41 -35.08
CA ASP A 693 23.45 -16.84 -34.50
C ASP A 693 24.73 -17.00 -35.36
N LEU A 694 24.77 -16.39 -36.56
CA LEU A 694 26.01 -16.29 -37.33
C LEU A 694 26.88 -15.15 -36.79
N ALA A 695 28.04 -15.47 -36.23
CA ALA A 695 28.94 -14.48 -35.62
C ALA A 695 30.42 -14.85 -35.73
N PHE A 696 31.29 -13.84 -35.69
CA PHE A 696 32.70 -14.05 -35.38
C PHE A 696 32.89 -13.95 -33.87
N GLU A 697 33.50 -14.97 -33.25
CA GLU A 697 33.55 -15.14 -31.81
C GLU A 697 34.94 -15.50 -31.30
N THR A 698 35.18 -15.14 -30.03
CA THR A 698 36.35 -15.53 -29.23
C THR A 698 35.86 -16.10 -27.90
N SER A 699 36.48 -17.17 -27.43
CA SER A 699 36.14 -17.77 -26.14
C SER A 699 36.39 -16.78 -25.00
N SER A 700 35.34 -16.46 -24.25
CA SER A 700 35.39 -15.57 -23.11
C SER A 700 34.21 -15.82 -22.18
N VAL A 701 34.41 -15.62 -20.88
CA VAL A 701 33.33 -15.55 -19.88
C VAL A 701 32.64 -14.19 -19.86
N GLY A 702 33.29 -13.16 -20.40
CA GLY A 702 32.83 -11.77 -20.37
C GLY A 702 33.18 -11.07 -19.05
N THR A 703 32.58 -9.89 -18.86
CA THR A 703 32.73 -9.05 -17.67
C THR A 703 31.35 -8.61 -17.15
N PRO A 704 30.50 -9.54 -16.70
CA PRO A 704 29.16 -9.22 -16.21
C PRO A 704 29.22 -8.20 -15.06
N VAL A 705 28.39 -7.16 -15.12
CA VAL A 705 28.33 -6.10 -14.09
C VAL A 705 26.96 -6.12 -13.44
N VAL A 706 26.92 -6.59 -12.20
CA VAL A 706 25.69 -6.55 -11.40
C VAL A 706 25.27 -5.10 -11.19
N ARG A 707 24.05 -4.77 -11.63
CA ARG A 707 23.43 -3.45 -11.48
C ARG A 707 21.92 -3.58 -11.33
N THR A 708 21.30 -2.53 -10.81
CA THR A 708 19.85 -2.41 -10.76
C THR A 708 19.31 -2.20 -12.18
N GLU A 709 18.28 -2.95 -12.54
CA GLU A 709 17.56 -2.83 -13.81
C GLU A 709 16.10 -2.45 -13.52
N PRO A 710 15.45 -1.66 -14.39
CA PRO A 710 14.01 -1.42 -14.27
C PRO A 710 13.23 -2.73 -14.29
N THR A 711 12.10 -2.76 -13.60
CA THR A 711 11.15 -3.88 -13.69
C THR A 711 10.05 -3.58 -14.70
N ILE A 712 9.48 -4.65 -15.26
CA ILE A 712 8.19 -4.60 -15.93
C ILE A 712 7.22 -5.52 -15.20
N ASP A 713 6.04 -4.98 -14.90
CA ASP A 713 5.00 -5.58 -14.09
C ASP A 713 3.62 -5.36 -14.71
N ILE A 714 2.62 -6.07 -14.20
CA ILE A 714 1.20 -5.85 -14.56
C ILE A 714 0.35 -5.56 -13.34
N ALA A 715 -0.73 -4.82 -13.55
CA ALA A 715 -1.83 -4.66 -12.61
C ALA A 715 -3.12 -5.07 -13.33
N ALA A 716 -3.52 -6.32 -13.07
CA ALA A 716 -4.76 -6.86 -13.59
C ALA A 716 -5.94 -6.40 -12.70
N PRO A 717 -7.04 -5.90 -13.28
CA PRO A 717 -8.15 -5.33 -12.51
C PRO A 717 -9.07 -6.42 -11.93
N THR A 718 -9.94 -6.01 -11.01
CA THR A 718 -11.21 -6.69 -10.75
C THR A 718 -12.30 -5.99 -11.54
N VAL A 719 -13.17 -6.72 -12.24
CA VAL A 719 -14.27 -6.17 -13.04
C VAL A 719 -15.53 -7.03 -12.93
N ASP A 720 -16.67 -6.46 -13.28
CA ASP A 720 -17.94 -7.18 -13.42
C ASP A 720 -17.97 -7.88 -14.79
N GLU A 721 -18.55 -9.08 -14.87
CA GLU A 721 -18.61 -9.80 -16.15
C GLU A 721 -19.53 -9.11 -17.17
N GLY A 722 -20.62 -8.51 -16.67
CA GLY A 722 -21.60 -7.78 -17.45
C GLY A 722 -22.52 -8.68 -18.27
N ASN A 723 -23.58 -8.09 -18.82
CA ASN A 723 -24.68 -8.80 -19.48
C ASN A 723 -24.38 -9.43 -20.87
N GLY A 724 -23.10 -9.51 -21.25
CA GLY A 724 -22.65 -9.96 -22.57
C GLY A 724 -21.13 -9.82 -22.74
N PRO A 725 -20.55 -10.27 -23.87
CA PRO A 725 -19.10 -10.19 -24.09
C PRO A 725 -18.56 -8.77 -23.94
N GLY A 726 -17.50 -8.62 -23.16
CA GLY A 726 -16.87 -7.35 -22.77
C GLY A 726 -15.35 -7.42 -22.78
N THR A 727 -14.71 -6.44 -22.13
CA THR A 727 -13.26 -6.31 -22.04
C THR A 727 -12.83 -5.75 -20.68
N ALA A 728 -11.61 -6.08 -20.25
CA ALA A 728 -10.91 -5.45 -19.14
C ALA A 728 -9.54 -4.94 -19.57
N ASP A 729 -9.22 -3.73 -19.16
CA ASP A 729 -7.94 -3.10 -19.41
C ASP A 729 -6.93 -3.47 -18.31
N ILE A 730 -5.79 -4.02 -18.70
CA ILE A 730 -4.69 -4.40 -17.83
C ILE A 730 -3.61 -3.34 -17.96
N ALA A 731 -3.23 -2.73 -16.84
CA ALA A 731 -2.09 -1.81 -16.83
C ALA A 731 -0.79 -2.62 -16.83
N VAL A 732 0.11 -2.25 -17.72
CA VAL A 732 1.47 -2.79 -17.83
C VAL A 732 2.39 -1.63 -17.49
N TYR A 733 3.28 -1.80 -16.52
CA TYR A 733 4.02 -0.66 -15.99
C TYR A 733 5.47 -0.99 -15.69
N LEU A 734 6.28 0.06 -15.68
CA LEU A 734 7.65 0.04 -15.19
C LEU A 734 7.70 0.63 -13.78
N ASP A 735 8.56 0.11 -12.90
CA ASP A 735 8.81 0.68 -11.57
C ASP A 735 9.45 2.08 -11.61
N GLY A 736 10.06 2.44 -12.75
CA GLY A 736 10.58 3.76 -13.04
C GLY A 736 10.81 4.00 -14.54
N PRO A 737 11.12 5.25 -14.94
CA PRO A 737 11.43 5.57 -16.32
C PRO A 737 12.73 4.89 -16.78
N ALA A 738 12.65 4.12 -17.87
CA ALA A 738 13.82 3.49 -18.48
C ALA A 738 14.52 4.41 -19.50
N ALA A 739 15.85 4.34 -19.57
CA ALA A 739 16.66 5.12 -20.52
C ALA A 739 16.70 4.52 -21.94
N LYS A 740 16.41 3.22 -22.05
CA LYS A 740 16.34 2.47 -23.31
C LYS A 740 14.91 1.95 -23.50
N PRO A 741 14.49 1.61 -24.73
CA PRO A 741 13.21 0.97 -24.97
C PRO A 741 13.09 -0.34 -24.17
N VAL A 742 11.92 -0.57 -23.57
CA VAL A 742 11.60 -1.81 -22.85
C VAL A 742 10.52 -2.55 -23.61
N THR A 743 10.65 -3.87 -23.75
CA THR A 743 9.59 -4.70 -24.32
C THR A 743 9.23 -5.87 -23.43
N GLY A 744 7.97 -6.29 -23.50
CA GLY A 744 7.49 -7.53 -22.88
C GLY A 744 6.23 -8.01 -23.60
N TYR A 745 5.91 -9.28 -23.45
CA TYR A 745 4.69 -9.86 -24.02
C TYR A 745 3.66 -10.08 -22.93
N VAL A 746 2.51 -9.43 -23.08
CA VAL A 746 1.40 -9.53 -22.13
C VAL A 746 0.44 -10.60 -22.59
N SER A 747 0.11 -11.52 -21.69
CA SER A 747 -0.85 -12.59 -21.94
C SER A 747 -1.99 -12.57 -20.92
N VAL A 748 -3.21 -12.84 -21.38
CA VAL A 748 -4.36 -13.21 -20.53
C VAL A 748 -4.67 -14.67 -20.83
N LEU A 749 -4.44 -15.55 -19.85
CA LEU A 749 -4.41 -17.00 -20.05
C LEU A 749 -5.83 -17.57 -19.86
N GLY A 750 -6.52 -17.81 -20.97
CA GLY A 750 -7.89 -18.36 -21.09
C GLY A 750 -8.06 -19.23 -22.35
N SER A 751 -9.25 -19.33 -22.96
CA SER A 751 -9.44 -20.14 -24.19
C SER A 751 -9.17 -19.40 -25.49
N ALA A 752 -8.89 -20.14 -26.55
CA ALA A 752 -8.64 -19.71 -27.92
C ALA A 752 -9.88 -19.34 -28.77
N THR A 753 -11.06 -19.86 -28.45
CA THR A 753 -12.17 -19.96 -29.43
C THR A 753 -13.41 -19.12 -29.06
N GLY A 754 -13.49 -18.62 -27.83
CA GLY A 754 -14.46 -17.60 -27.43
C GLY A 754 -14.07 -16.22 -27.96
N ARG A 755 -15.04 -15.37 -28.30
CA ARG A 755 -14.77 -13.93 -28.52
C ARG A 755 -14.32 -13.18 -27.25
N GLY A 756 -14.17 -13.89 -26.14
CA GLY A 756 -13.21 -13.59 -25.10
C GLY A 756 -12.23 -14.74 -24.99
N GLY A 757 -10.99 -14.49 -25.38
CA GLY A 757 -9.99 -15.53 -25.51
C GLY A 757 -8.59 -14.95 -25.64
N ILE A 758 -7.61 -15.78 -25.31
CA ILE A 758 -6.19 -15.47 -25.10
C ILE A 758 -5.73 -14.24 -25.88
N THR A 759 -5.44 -13.14 -25.17
CA THR A 759 -4.67 -12.05 -25.77
C THR A 759 -3.20 -12.38 -25.60
N MET A 760 -2.43 -12.22 -26.66
CA MET A 760 -0.98 -12.07 -26.60
C MET A 760 -0.64 -10.79 -27.33
N GLU A 761 -0.06 -9.82 -26.63
CA GLU A 761 0.35 -8.54 -27.20
C GLU A 761 1.80 -8.22 -26.83
N LYS A 762 2.60 -7.82 -27.82
CA LYS A 762 3.93 -7.26 -27.56
C LYS A 762 3.80 -5.79 -27.19
N VAL A 763 4.14 -5.46 -25.95
CA VAL A 763 4.20 -4.08 -25.46
C VAL A 763 5.62 -3.54 -25.65
N THR A 764 5.75 -2.29 -26.05
CA THR A 764 7.04 -1.59 -26.20
C THR A 764 6.95 -0.21 -25.59
N PHE A 765 7.67 0.04 -24.51
CA PHE A 765 7.80 1.36 -23.87
C PHE A 765 8.89 2.16 -24.57
N ALA A 766 8.58 3.39 -24.96
CA ALA A 766 9.61 4.34 -25.37
C ALA A 766 10.44 4.80 -24.16
N PRO A 767 11.68 5.28 -24.34
CA PRO A 767 12.46 5.84 -23.24
C PRO A 767 11.67 6.90 -22.46
N GLY A 768 11.61 6.76 -21.13
CA GLY A 768 10.85 7.62 -20.21
C GLY A 768 9.36 7.32 -20.05
N GLU A 769 8.78 6.44 -20.87
CA GLU A 769 7.39 5.97 -20.73
C GLU A 769 7.29 4.89 -19.64
N THR A 770 6.30 4.95 -18.74
CA THR A 770 6.22 4.04 -17.57
C THR A 770 4.93 3.26 -17.44
N CYS A 771 3.89 3.56 -18.24
CA CYS A 771 2.63 2.80 -18.19
C CYS A 771 2.02 2.67 -19.59
N LYS A 772 1.51 1.47 -19.88
CA LYS A 772 0.73 1.11 -21.06
C LYS A 772 -0.48 0.28 -20.65
N VAL A 773 -1.43 0.18 -21.56
CA VAL A 773 -2.65 -0.60 -21.36
C VAL A 773 -2.71 -1.69 -22.42
N VAL A 774 -3.04 -2.91 -21.99
CA VAL A 774 -3.39 -4.03 -22.85
C VAL A 774 -4.81 -4.46 -22.51
N THR A 775 -5.66 -4.54 -23.52
CA THR A 775 -7.07 -4.91 -23.33
C THR A 775 -7.23 -6.42 -23.48
N GLY A 776 -7.69 -7.07 -22.40
CA GLY A 776 -8.08 -8.48 -22.38
C GLY A 776 -9.60 -8.62 -22.52
N PRO A 777 -10.12 -9.62 -23.25
CA PRO A 777 -11.56 -9.79 -23.40
C PRO A 777 -12.17 -10.66 -22.28
N ILE A 778 -13.47 -10.50 -22.02
CA ILE A 778 -14.25 -11.20 -20.97
C ILE A 778 -15.55 -11.72 -21.58
N LEU A 779 -15.99 -12.93 -21.19
CA LEU A 779 -17.30 -13.46 -21.59
C LEU A 779 -18.34 -13.22 -20.50
N GLY A 780 -19.01 -12.07 -20.51
CA GLY A 780 -20.20 -11.85 -19.70
C GLY A 780 -21.44 -12.47 -20.30
N ASP A 781 -22.44 -12.72 -19.45
CA ASP A 781 -23.78 -13.16 -19.81
C ASP A 781 -24.81 -12.62 -18.81
N ALA A 782 -26.05 -13.12 -18.80
CA ALA A 782 -27.13 -12.60 -17.95
C ALA A 782 -27.65 -13.66 -16.97
N LEU A 783 -26.83 -14.66 -16.66
CA LEU A 783 -27.18 -15.84 -15.87
C LEU A 783 -26.33 -15.90 -14.61
N ALA A 784 -26.95 -16.33 -13.52
CA ALA A 784 -26.27 -16.56 -12.27
C ALA A 784 -25.33 -17.78 -12.36
N SER A 785 -24.10 -17.65 -11.86
CA SER A 785 -23.12 -18.73 -11.78
C SER A 785 -23.04 -19.41 -10.40
N ALA A 786 -22.37 -20.57 -10.34
CA ALA A 786 -22.14 -21.29 -9.07
C ALA A 786 -21.10 -20.62 -8.15
N THR A 787 -20.27 -19.71 -8.69
CA THR A 787 -19.20 -19.02 -7.96
C THR A 787 -19.37 -17.51 -8.08
N ALA A 788 -18.98 -16.77 -7.04
CA ALA A 788 -19.15 -15.31 -7.00
C ALA A 788 -18.11 -14.54 -7.84
N SER A 789 -17.03 -15.21 -8.25
CA SER A 789 -15.99 -14.65 -9.11
C SER A 789 -15.08 -15.75 -9.66
N THR A 790 -14.41 -15.47 -10.77
CA THR A 790 -13.28 -16.25 -11.28
C THR A 790 -12.00 -15.43 -11.31
N ALA A 791 -10.87 -16.13 -11.31
CA ALA A 791 -9.55 -15.53 -11.47
C ALA A 791 -8.92 -16.05 -12.76
N VAL A 792 -8.58 -15.13 -13.66
CA VAL A 792 -7.92 -15.40 -14.93
C VAL A 792 -6.48 -14.93 -14.82
N LYS A 793 -5.53 -15.87 -14.97
CA LYS A 793 -4.10 -15.53 -14.84
C LYS A 793 -3.69 -14.61 -15.99
N SER A 794 -3.04 -13.51 -15.65
CA SER A 794 -2.40 -12.59 -16.59
C SER A 794 -0.90 -12.55 -16.32
N SER A 795 -0.10 -12.27 -17.35
CA SER A 795 1.36 -12.24 -17.25
C SER A 795 1.98 -11.20 -18.19
N VAL A 796 3.18 -10.73 -17.85
CA VAL A 796 4.12 -10.08 -18.76
C VAL A 796 5.45 -10.84 -18.73
N ILE A 797 5.85 -11.41 -19.88
CA ILE A 797 7.00 -12.33 -19.97
C ILE A 797 7.90 -12.04 -21.18
N ASN A 798 9.04 -12.74 -21.28
CA ASN A 798 10.02 -12.59 -22.36
C ASN A 798 10.40 -11.11 -22.57
N THR A 799 10.98 -10.54 -21.51
CA THR A 799 11.21 -9.10 -21.40
C THR A 799 12.58 -8.72 -21.97
N SER A 800 12.72 -7.48 -22.42
CA SER A 800 14.00 -6.92 -22.91
C SER A 800 14.11 -5.47 -22.47
N GLY A 801 15.31 -5.06 -22.05
CA GLY A 801 15.58 -3.73 -21.50
C GLY A 801 15.08 -3.49 -20.07
N ALA A 802 14.31 -4.43 -19.50
CA ALA A 802 13.87 -4.48 -18.11
C ALA A 802 13.73 -5.95 -17.68
N VAL A 803 13.95 -6.23 -16.39
CA VAL A 803 13.72 -7.55 -15.81
C VAL A 803 12.25 -7.73 -15.43
N MET A 804 11.78 -8.97 -15.36
CA MET A 804 10.46 -9.26 -14.81
C MET A 804 10.43 -8.88 -13.32
N GLY A 805 9.44 -8.08 -12.92
CA GLY A 805 9.23 -7.69 -11.54
C GLY A 805 8.42 -8.71 -10.73
N LYS A 806 8.23 -8.41 -9.45
CA LYS A 806 7.51 -9.27 -8.49
C LYS A 806 6.01 -9.41 -8.78
N ASN A 807 5.45 -8.52 -9.60
CA ASN A 807 4.05 -8.47 -10.01
C ASN A 807 3.92 -8.70 -11.53
N ALA A 808 4.91 -9.34 -12.16
CA ALA A 808 4.85 -9.69 -13.58
C ALA A 808 3.75 -10.73 -13.90
N LEU A 809 3.21 -11.39 -12.87
CA LEU A 809 2.02 -12.23 -12.96
C LEU A 809 0.97 -11.72 -11.96
N ALA A 810 -0.29 -11.67 -12.38
CA ALA A 810 -1.41 -11.22 -11.57
C ALA A 810 -2.71 -11.90 -12.03
N ASN A 811 -3.73 -11.91 -11.18
CA ASN A 811 -5.06 -12.39 -11.57
C ASN A 811 -5.94 -11.22 -12.01
N LEU A 812 -6.52 -11.32 -13.21
CA LEU A 812 -7.72 -10.58 -13.58
C LEU A 812 -8.89 -11.26 -12.87
N THR A 813 -9.61 -10.53 -12.02
CA THR A 813 -10.76 -11.09 -11.31
C THR A 813 -12.05 -10.66 -12.01
N VAL A 814 -12.87 -11.62 -12.41
CA VAL A 814 -14.17 -11.39 -13.02
C VAL A 814 -15.25 -11.74 -12.01
N ARG A 815 -16.09 -10.78 -11.65
CA ARG A 815 -17.15 -10.90 -10.66
C ARG A 815 -18.47 -11.26 -11.32
N GLU A 816 -19.21 -12.17 -10.69
CA GLU A 816 -20.61 -12.47 -11.00
C GLU A 816 -21.51 -11.27 -10.67
N ASP A 817 -22.25 -10.75 -11.66
CA ASP A 817 -23.16 -9.61 -11.47
C ASP A 817 -24.66 -9.88 -11.58
N ASP A 818 -25.06 -11.08 -11.99
CA ASP A 818 -26.46 -11.50 -12.14
C ASP A 818 -26.95 -12.41 -11.02
N GLY A 819 -26.04 -12.99 -10.23
CA GLY A 819 -26.31 -13.64 -8.95
C GLY A 819 -25.54 -14.94 -8.75
N VAL A 820 -25.49 -15.45 -7.52
CA VAL A 820 -24.81 -16.72 -7.22
C VAL A 820 -25.84 -17.80 -6.90
N THR A 821 -25.82 -18.91 -7.63
CA THR A 821 -26.80 -20.00 -7.49
C THR A 821 -26.59 -20.84 -6.22
N GLY A 822 -25.40 -20.77 -5.62
CA GLY A 822 -25.00 -21.48 -4.41
C GLY A 822 -25.23 -20.73 -3.09
N THR A 823 -24.59 -21.21 -2.02
CA THR A 823 -24.62 -20.55 -0.68
C THR A 823 -23.56 -19.47 -0.51
N THR A 824 -22.64 -19.35 -1.48
CA THR A 824 -21.58 -18.34 -1.47
C THR A 824 -22.19 -16.94 -1.59
N PRO A 825 -21.87 -16.01 -0.68
CA PRO A 825 -22.36 -14.63 -0.77
C PRO A 825 -21.89 -13.96 -2.06
N MET A 826 -22.75 -13.13 -2.64
CA MET A 826 -22.38 -12.25 -3.74
C MET A 826 -21.31 -11.24 -3.29
N LEU A 827 -20.33 -10.99 -4.15
CA LEU A 827 -19.29 -10.00 -3.91
C LEU A 827 -19.78 -8.58 -4.26
N PRO A 828 -19.27 -7.53 -3.58
CA PRO A 828 -19.55 -6.14 -3.95
C PRO A 828 -19.13 -5.80 -5.38
N SER A 829 -19.88 -4.93 -6.06
CA SER A 829 -19.61 -4.61 -7.47
C SER A 829 -18.24 -3.99 -7.70
N ALA A 830 -17.55 -4.40 -8.77
CA ALA A 830 -16.28 -3.82 -9.14
C ALA A 830 -16.41 -2.41 -9.76
N GLY A 831 -17.64 -1.98 -10.06
CA GLY A 831 -17.94 -0.73 -10.73
C GLY A 831 -17.47 -0.71 -12.20
N ILE A 832 -17.80 0.38 -12.88
CA ILE A 832 -17.39 0.59 -14.28
C ILE A 832 -15.89 0.94 -14.30
N GLN A 833 -15.09 0.14 -15.00
CA GLN A 833 -13.64 0.35 -15.11
C GLN A 833 -13.31 1.72 -15.76
N GLY A 834 -12.36 2.45 -15.15
CA GLY A 834 -11.76 3.67 -15.68
C GLY A 834 -10.46 3.42 -16.46
N ASP A 835 -9.61 4.44 -16.57
CA ASP A 835 -8.28 4.29 -17.19
C ASP A 835 -7.34 3.48 -16.29
N ALA A 836 -6.89 2.31 -16.76
CA ALA A 836 -6.11 1.38 -15.94
C ALA A 836 -4.79 1.98 -15.42
N CYS A 837 -4.12 2.84 -16.20
CA CYS A 837 -2.89 3.51 -15.77
C CYS A 837 -3.15 4.58 -14.69
N ALA A 838 -4.25 5.32 -14.80
CA ALA A 838 -4.68 6.28 -13.79
C ALA A 838 -5.10 5.58 -12.49
N GLU A 839 -5.81 4.46 -12.59
CA GLU A 839 -6.20 3.63 -11.43
C GLU A 839 -4.98 3.06 -10.72
N LEU A 840 -4.02 2.48 -11.45
CA LEU A 840 -2.75 2.01 -10.88
C LEU A 840 -2.03 3.12 -10.12
N LYS A 841 -1.96 4.33 -10.71
CA LYS A 841 -1.35 5.50 -10.05
C LYS A 841 -2.10 5.90 -8.78
N ALA A 842 -3.43 5.77 -8.77
CA ALA A 842 -4.26 6.07 -7.62
C ALA A 842 -4.08 5.05 -6.48
N VAL A 843 -3.91 3.75 -6.79
CA VAL A 843 -3.66 2.69 -5.77
C VAL A 843 -2.39 2.95 -4.97
N GLY A 844 -1.40 3.63 -5.54
CA GLY A 844 -0.21 4.11 -4.83
C GLY A 844 -0.46 5.26 -3.85
N THR A 845 -1.70 5.76 -3.75
CA THR A 845 -2.11 6.88 -2.87
C THR A 845 -3.21 6.44 -1.92
N THR A 846 -3.34 7.14 -0.79
CA THR A 846 -4.39 6.87 0.20
C THR A 846 -5.38 8.02 0.22
N GLY A 847 -6.67 7.72 0.02
CA GLY A 847 -7.76 8.67 0.16
C GLY A 847 -8.09 8.98 1.63
N SER A 848 -9.04 9.87 1.86
CA SER A 848 -9.51 10.23 3.20
C SER A 848 -10.97 9.83 3.42
N VAL A 849 -11.28 9.26 4.58
CA VAL A 849 -12.64 9.05 5.05
C VAL A 849 -13.05 10.21 5.96
N ALA A 850 -14.10 10.92 5.59
CA ALA A 850 -14.76 11.90 6.45
C ALA A 850 -15.85 11.20 7.26
N VAL A 851 -15.95 11.54 8.53
CA VAL A 851 -16.95 11.02 9.47
C VAL A 851 -17.74 12.20 10.04
N ASP A 852 -19.07 12.12 10.01
CA ASP A 852 -19.96 13.17 10.50
C ASP A 852 -19.94 13.32 12.03
N ASP A 853 -19.91 12.19 12.74
CA ASP A 853 -19.62 12.12 14.18
C ASP A 853 -18.24 11.51 14.43
N LYS A 854 -17.34 12.31 14.99
CA LYS A 854 -15.96 11.88 15.29
C LYS A 854 -15.83 11.17 16.62
N THR A 855 -16.81 11.30 17.50
CA THR A 855 -16.76 10.79 18.87
C THR A 855 -17.96 9.90 19.20
N PRO A 856 -18.39 8.96 18.33
CA PRO A 856 -19.65 8.25 18.50
C PRO A 856 -19.61 7.28 19.68
N ALA A 857 -20.77 6.99 20.25
CA ALA A 857 -20.93 5.93 21.22
C ALA A 857 -21.20 4.57 20.56
N PRO A 858 -20.85 3.45 21.22
CA PRO A 858 -21.26 2.13 20.76
C PRO A 858 -22.79 2.06 20.60
N GLY A 859 -23.27 1.69 19.42
CA GLY A 859 -24.69 1.69 19.05
C GLY A 859 -25.18 2.94 18.32
N ASP A 860 -24.38 4.02 18.22
CA ASP A 860 -24.72 5.20 17.44
C ASP A 860 -24.64 4.92 15.94
N THR A 861 -25.47 5.60 15.16
CA THR A 861 -25.39 5.57 13.68
C THR A 861 -24.53 6.72 13.19
N VAL A 862 -23.53 6.39 12.39
CA VAL A 862 -22.49 7.30 11.91
C VAL A 862 -22.43 7.25 10.38
N THR A 863 -22.24 8.39 9.74
CA THR A 863 -22.10 8.53 8.29
C THR A 863 -20.64 8.67 7.89
N PHE A 864 -20.15 7.69 7.14
CA PHE A 864 -18.82 7.68 6.53
C PHE A 864 -18.91 8.15 5.08
N THR A 865 -18.05 9.09 4.69
CA THR A 865 -17.95 9.60 3.32
C THR A 865 -16.53 9.45 2.79
N ALA A 866 -16.38 8.85 1.61
CA ALA A 866 -15.09 8.71 0.93
C ALA A 866 -15.24 8.93 -0.58
N SER A 867 -14.14 9.13 -1.30
CA SER A 867 -14.16 9.41 -2.75
C SER A 867 -12.91 8.87 -3.44
N GLY A 868 -12.93 8.79 -4.78
CA GLY A 868 -11.82 8.26 -5.59
C GLY A 868 -12.05 6.85 -6.14
N TYR A 869 -13.28 6.34 -6.00
CA TYR A 869 -13.70 5.01 -6.45
C TYR A 869 -14.29 5.06 -7.87
N ARG A 870 -14.46 3.91 -8.51
CA ARG A 870 -15.20 3.79 -9.78
C ARG A 870 -16.68 4.10 -9.59
N SER A 871 -17.33 4.53 -10.66
CA SER A 871 -18.79 4.66 -10.69
C SER A 871 -19.45 3.30 -10.46
N GLY A 872 -20.35 3.20 -9.47
CA GLY A 872 -21.06 1.97 -9.13
C GLY A 872 -20.25 0.97 -8.29
N GLU A 873 -19.00 1.30 -7.93
CA GLU A 873 -18.15 0.40 -7.15
C GLU A 873 -18.68 0.20 -5.73
N GLY A 874 -18.63 -1.05 -5.26
CA GLY A 874 -18.83 -1.38 -3.85
C GLY A 874 -17.61 -0.96 -3.02
N VAL A 875 -17.85 -0.20 -1.96
CA VAL A 875 -16.80 0.26 -1.05
C VAL A 875 -17.09 -0.32 0.33
N THR A 876 -16.23 -1.24 0.76
CA THR A 876 -16.31 -1.86 2.09
C THR A 876 -15.75 -0.89 3.12
N VAL A 877 -16.56 -0.48 4.09
CA VAL A 877 -16.14 0.38 5.20
C VAL A 877 -15.98 -0.47 6.45
N SER A 878 -14.81 -0.36 7.09
CA SER A 878 -14.46 -1.09 8.30
C SER A 878 -14.00 -0.14 9.40
N LEU A 879 -14.28 -0.52 10.65
CA LEU A 879 -13.78 0.10 11.87
C LEU A 879 -12.82 -0.88 12.54
N GLY A 880 -11.53 -0.55 12.52
CA GLY A 880 -10.48 -1.52 12.85
C GLY A 880 -10.53 -2.71 11.89
N THR A 881 -10.71 -3.92 12.44
CA THR A 881 -10.88 -5.15 11.65
C THR A 881 -12.35 -5.50 11.38
N THR A 882 -13.30 -4.76 11.94
CA THR A 882 -14.74 -5.08 11.85
C THR A 882 -15.36 -4.38 10.65
N VAL A 883 -15.94 -5.15 9.72
CA VAL A 883 -16.68 -4.60 8.58
C VAL A 883 -18.02 -4.03 9.06
N LEU A 884 -18.24 -2.73 8.80
CA LEU A 884 -19.50 -2.04 9.14
C LEU A 884 -20.55 -2.15 8.03
N GLY A 885 -20.12 -2.34 6.79
CA GLY A 885 -21.00 -2.48 5.64
C GLY A 885 -20.31 -2.13 4.32
N VAL A 886 -21.08 -2.20 3.24
CA VAL A 886 -20.64 -1.87 1.89
C VAL A 886 -21.55 -0.77 1.34
N GLY A 887 -20.96 0.37 0.96
CA GLY A 887 -21.67 1.44 0.24
C GLY A 887 -21.38 1.40 -1.25
N THR A 888 -22.28 1.90 -2.08
CA THR A 888 -22.05 2.01 -3.54
C THR A 888 -21.60 3.41 -3.90
N ALA A 889 -20.50 3.53 -4.65
CA ALA A 889 -20.00 4.79 -5.14
C ALA A 889 -20.90 5.35 -6.26
N ASP A 890 -21.21 6.65 -6.19
CA ASP A 890 -21.99 7.34 -7.21
C ASP A 890 -21.18 7.59 -8.50
N ALA A 891 -21.80 8.24 -9.49
CA ALA A 891 -21.15 8.53 -10.78
C ALA A 891 -19.88 9.42 -10.67
N SER A 892 -19.67 10.10 -9.54
CA SER A 892 -18.46 10.88 -9.25
C SER A 892 -17.40 10.09 -8.49
N GLY A 893 -17.67 8.82 -8.17
CA GLY A 893 -16.79 7.98 -7.36
C GLY A 893 -16.87 8.27 -5.87
N LYS A 894 -17.95 8.90 -5.40
CA LYS A 894 -18.17 9.22 -3.98
C LYS A 894 -19.08 8.18 -3.34
N VAL A 895 -18.69 7.66 -2.19
CA VAL A 895 -19.52 6.78 -1.36
C VAL A 895 -19.94 7.51 -0.08
N VAL A 896 -21.19 7.30 0.32
CA VAL A 896 -21.75 7.74 1.61
C VAL A 896 -22.44 6.54 2.25
N LEU A 897 -21.95 6.10 3.41
CA LEU A 897 -22.51 4.96 4.14
C LEU A 897 -22.86 5.39 5.56
N ALA A 898 -24.16 5.37 5.89
CA ALA A 898 -24.64 5.49 7.27
C ALA A 898 -24.80 4.10 7.87
N THR A 899 -24.09 3.82 8.97
CA THR A 899 -24.09 2.50 9.63
C THR A 899 -23.84 2.64 11.13
N THR A 900 -24.21 1.61 11.90
CA THR A 900 -24.15 1.62 13.36
C THR A 900 -22.77 1.18 13.85
N VAL A 901 -22.20 1.91 14.81
CA VAL A 901 -20.98 1.50 15.53
C VAL A 901 -21.31 0.25 16.36
N PRO A 902 -20.54 -0.85 16.23
CA PRO A 902 -20.80 -2.08 16.98
C PRO A 902 -20.88 -1.82 18.48
N ALA A 903 -21.81 -2.49 19.16
CA ALA A 903 -21.99 -2.33 20.61
C ALA A 903 -20.75 -2.81 21.41
N ASP A 904 -19.93 -3.67 20.82
CA ASP A 904 -18.67 -4.20 21.35
C ASP A 904 -17.42 -3.49 20.79
N ALA A 905 -17.60 -2.34 20.13
CA ALA A 905 -16.48 -1.54 19.63
C ALA A 905 -15.53 -1.16 20.77
N THR A 906 -14.22 -1.27 20.52
CA THR A 906 -13.19 -0.88 21.48
C THR A 906 -13.21 0.63 21.69
N ILE A 907 -13.22 1.07 22.95
CA ILE A 907 -13.20 2.49 23.33
C ILE A 907 -11.83 3.11 23.00
N GLY A 908 -11.86 4.34 22.49
CA GLY A 908 -10.70 5.12 22.08
C GLY A 908 -10.60 5.28 20.56
N VAL A 909 -9.46 5.82 20.12
CA VAL A 909 -9.20 6.09 18.70
C VAL A 909 -9.06 4.79 17.92
N THR A 910 -9.95 4.60 16.95
CA THR A 910 -9.96 3.45 16.05
C THR A 910 -9.90 3.91 14.60
N ALA A 911 -9.09 3.23 13.79
CA ALA A 911 -8.95 3.53 12.38
C ALA A 911 -10.22 3.14 11.60
N VAL A 912 -10.60 3.96 10.65
CA VAL A 912 -11.64 3.67 9.66
C VAL A 912 -10.98 3.45 8.31
N THR A 913 -11.31 2.37 7.63
CA THR A 913 -10.80 2.06 6.30
C THR A 913 -11.96 1.86 5.34
N ALA A 914 -11.88 2.47 4.15
CA ALA A 914 -12.84 2.28 3.07
C ALA A 914 -12.11 1.78 1.82
N VAL A 915 -12.41 0.55 1.38
CA VAL A 915 -11.70 -0.14 0.29
C VAL A 915 -12.67 -0.46 -0.84
N GLY A 916 -12.35 0.01 -2.05
CA GLY A 916 -13.12 -0.29 -3.27
C GLY A 916 -12.89 -1.72 -3.75
N SER A 917 -13.95 -2.45 -4.10
CA SER A 917 -13.88 -3.85 -4.52
C SER A 917 -13.31 -4.07 -5.93
N GLY A 918 -13.36 -3.07 -6.80
CA GLY A 918 -12.84 -3.15 -8.17
C GLY A 918 -11.41 -2.64 -8.30
N THR A 919 -11.16 -1.46 -7.74
CA THR A 919 -9.89 -0.72 -7.82
C THR A 919 -8.90 -1.13 -6.75
N GLY A 920 -9.37 -1.64 -5.60
CA GLY A 920 -8.55 -1.80 -4.40
C GLY A 920 -8.11 -0.46 -3.77
N PHE A 921 -8.61 0.68 -4.28
CA PHE A 921 -8.27 1.99 -3.74
C PHE A 921 -8.69 2.10 -2.27
N THR A 922 -7.77 2.55 -1.42
CA THR A 922 -7.99 2.61 0.03
C THR A 922 -8.06 4.05 0.50
N SER A 923 -9.15 4.40 1.19
CA SER A 923 -9.26 5.63 1.97
C SER A 923 -9.19 5.34 3.45
N THR A 924 -8.58 6.24 4.22
CA THR A 924 -8.44 6.09 5.68
C THR A 924 -8.97 7.29 6.44
N GLY A 925 -9.47 7.04 7.65
CA GLY A 925 -9.90 8.05 8.62
C GLY A 925 -9.82 7.47 10.03
N SER A 926 -10.40 8.16 10.99
CA SER A 926 -10.46 7.69 12.38
C SER A 926 -11.70 8.22 13.08
N VAL A 927 -12.20 7.41 14.02
CA VAL A 927 -13.20 7.82 15.01
C VAL A 927 -12.65 7.54 16.40
N GLU A 928 -13.05 8.34 17.37
CA GLU A 928 -12.77 8.10 18.78
C GLU A 928 -14.03 7.57 19.44
N VAL A 929 -14.14 6.26 19.61
CA VAL A 929 -15.36 5.66 20.18
C VAL A 929 -15.38 5.93 21.69
N LEU A 930 -16.41 6.61 22.20
CA LEU A 930 -16.52 7.04 23.60
C LEU A 930 -17.86 6.63 24.20
N TYR A 931 -17.93 6.36 25.50
CA TYR A 931 -19.21 6.11 26.16
C TYR A 931 -20.07 7.37 26.19
N ALA A 932 -21.37 7.23 25.87
CA ALA A 932 -22.32 8.31 26.02
C ALA A 932 -22.51 8.68 27.50
N THR A 933 -22.69 9.98 27.76
CA THR A 933 -23.04 10.49 29.09
C THR A 933 -24.25 11.40 29.01
N GLU A 934 -25.04 11.45 30.08
CA GLU A 934 -26.13 12.40 30.25
C GLU A 934 -25.89 13.19 31.54
N THR A 935 -25.91 14.53 31.45
CA THR A 935 -25.76 15.41 32.61
C THR A 935 -27.09 16.05 32.96
N THR A 936 -27.55 15.89 34.20
CA THR A 936 -28.69 16.64 34.74
C THR A 936 -28.21 17.64 35.78
N LEU A 937 -28.92 18.74 35.94
CA LEU A 937 -28.56 19.81 36.88
C LEU A 937 -29.72 20.05 37.86
N ALA A 938 -29.37 20.10 39.14
CA ALA A 938 -30.24 20.54 40.21
C ALA A 938 -29.62 21.71 40.98
N MET A 939 -30.48 22.53 41.58
CA MET A 939 -30.09 23.70 42.34
C MET A 939 -30.77 23.68 43.71
N SER A 940 -30.02 23.97 44.78
CA SER A 940 -30.55 24.04 46.14
C SER A 940 -30.10 25.34 46.85
N PRO A 941 -31.04 26.18 47.32
CA PRO A 941 -32.49 26.09 47.14
C PRO A 941 -32.92 26.28 45.67
N GLU A 942 -34.05 25.68 45.26
CA GLU A 942 -34.56 25.75 43.88
C GLU A 942 -34.98 27.18 43.47
N ILE A 943 -35.41 27.98 44.44
CA ILE A 943 -35.75 29.40 44.26
C ILE A 943 -34.95 30.20 45.29
N PRO A 944 -33.68 30.54 45.01
CA PRO A 944 -32.85 31.30 45.93
C PRO A 944 -33.29 32.77 45.98
N ALA A 945 -33.15 33.41 47.14
CA ALA A 945 -33.21 34.85 47.23
C ALA A 945 -31.94 35.50 46.60
N ILE A 946 -32.02 36.79 46.27
CA ILE A 946 -30.88 37.55 45.75
C ILE A 946 -29.70 37.48 46.73
N ASN A 947 -28.51 37.11 46.24
CA ASN A 947 -27.28 36.85 47.01
C ASN A 947 -27.41 35.75 48.08
N GLU A 948 -28.38 34.85 47.98
CA GLU A 948 -28.44 33.66 48.83
C GLU A 948 -27.47 32.60 48.28
N PRO A 949 -26.58 32.02 49.11
CA PRO A 949 -25.67 30.97 48.66
C PRO A 949 -26.42 29.78 48.08
N VAL A 950 -25.99 29.32 46.92
CA VAL A 950 -26.60 28.22 46.18
C VAL A 950 -25.63 27.06 46.05
N THR A 951 -26.13 25.84 46.18
CA THR A 951 -25.42 24.63 45.79
C THR A 951 -25.97 24.13 44.47
N LEU A 952 -25.13 24.08 43.45
CA LEU A 952 -25.41 23.47 42.16
C LEU A 952 -24.91 22.02 42.20
N THR A 953 -25.76 21.08 41.83
CA THR A 953 -25.44 19.65 41.81
C THR A 953 -25.71 19.13 40.40
N ALA A 954 -24.65 18.71 39.71
CA ALA A 954 -24.77 18.02 38.45
C ALA A 954 -24.66 16.51 38.68
N THR A 955 -25.60 15.74 38.14
CA THR A 955 -25.54 14.28 38.11
C THR A 955 -25.18 13.85 36.70
N VAL A 956 -24.07 13.12 36.55
CA VAL A 956 -23.59 12.56 35.29
C VAL A 956 -23.89 11.07 35.30
N GLU A 957 -24.71 10.62 34.36
CA GLU A 957 -25.08 9.22 34.14
C GLU A 957 -24.38 8.69 32.88
N GLY A 958 -24.03 7.41 32.86
CA GLY A 958 -23.29 6.77 31.77
C GLY A 958 -22.43 5.59 32.26
N THR A 959 -21.73 4.91 31.35
CA THR A 959 -20.83 3.80 31.68
C THR A 959 -19.55 4.27 32.37
N ASP A 960 -19.00 5.41 31.93
CA ASP A 960 -17.86 6.07 32.55
C ASP A 960 -18.21 7.54 32.79
N THR A 961 -18.19 7.93 34.07
CA THR A 961 -18.60 9.27 34.54
C THR A 961 -17.44 10.01 35.20
N ALA A 962 -16.24 9.43 35.22
CA ALA A 962 -15.07 10.06 35.80
C ALA A 962 -14.65 11.28 34.96
N GLY A 963 -14.60 12.45 35.57
CA GLY A 963 -14.21 13.68 34.87
C GLY A 963 -14.55 14.94 35.66
N THR A 964 -14.79 16.05 34.95
CA THR A 964 -15.08 17.35 35.54
C THR A 964 -16.29 17.99 34.89
N VAL A 965 -17.14 18.61 35.72
CA VAL A 965 -18.27 19.43 35.27
C VAL A 965 -17.94 20.91 35.44
N GLU A 966 -18.18 21.71 34.41
CA GLU A 966 -18.19 23.16 34.47
C GLU A 966 -19.64 23.67 34.61
N PHE A 967 -19.87 24.58 35.55
CA PHE A 967 -21.16 25.24 35.75
C PHE A 967 -21.12 26.63 35.13
N LEU A 968 -22.10 26.99 34.32
CA LEU A 968 -22.16 28.27 33.62
C LEU A 968 -23.48 29.00 33.91
N ASP A 969 -23.43 30.33 33.89
CA ASP A 969 -24.59 31.22 33.78
C ASP A 969 -24.51 31.96 32.44
N GLY A 970 -25.32 31.52 31.47
CA GLY A 970 -25.19 31.88 30.07
C GLY A 970 -23.84 31.40 29.51
N THR A 971 -22.91 32.34 29.30
CA THR A 971 -21.52 32.06 28.86
C THR A 971 -20.49 32.31 29.96
N THR A 972 -20.93 32.75 31.15
CA THR A 972 -20.05 33.07 32.27
C THR A 972 -19.81 31.83 33.11
N SER A 973 -18.57 31.38 33.23
CA SER A 973 -18.21 30.28 34.12
C SER A 973 -18.42 30.66 35.59
N LEU A 974 -19.16 29.83 36.32
CA LEU A 974 -19.36 29.93 37.77
C LEU A 974 -18.31 29.10 38.54
N GLY A 975 -17.67 28.14 37.88
CA GLY A 975 -16.63 27.27 38.42
C GLY A 975 -16.72 25.83 37.92
N THR A 976 -15.75 25.00 38.30
CA THR A 976 -15.69 23.58 37.94
C THR A 976 -15.68 22.70 39.19
N ALA A 977 -16.18 21.46 39.06
CA ALA A 977 -16.11 20.45 40.12
C ALA A 977 -15.83 19.05 39.53
N PRO A 978 -15.02 18.21 40.20
CA PRO A 978 -14.83 16.82 39.79
C PRO A 978 -16.11 16.01 40.02
N VAL A 979 -16.33 15.01 39.17
CA VAL A 979 -17.39 14.02 39.37
C VAL A 979 -16.88 12.93 40.31
N VAL A 980 -17.60 12.69 41.40
CA VAL A 980 -17.35 11.60 42.35
C VAL A 980 -18.64 10.83 42.51
N ASP A 981 -18.61 9.52 42.25
CA ASP A 981 -19.78 8.63 42.27
C ASP A 981 -20.95 9.15 41.40
N GLY A 982 -20.63 9.68 40.21
CA GLY A 982 -21.62 10.22 39.27
C GLY A 982 -22.14 11.62 39.62
N VAL A 983 -21.61 12.29 40.64
CA VAL A 983 -22.10 13.61 41.06
C VAL A 983 -20.96 14.64 41.15
N ALA A 984 -21.20 15.83 40.60
CA ALA A 984 -20.35 17.02 40.77
C ALA A 984 -21.12 18.12 41.50
N THR A 985 -20.50 18.78 42.47
CA THR A 985 -21.19 19.79 43.29
C THR A 985 -20.37 21.06 43.41
N LEU A 986 -20.99 22.21 43.12
CA LEU A 986 -20.38 23.53 43.22
C LEU A 986 -21.21 24.45 44.14
N LYS A 987 -20.57 25.08 45.11
CA LYS A 987 -21.18 26.11 45.96
C LYS A 987 -20.80 27.50 45.45
N ILE A 988 -21.81 28.34 45.21
CA ILE A 988 -21.64 29.73 44.78
C ILE A 988 -22.27 30.70 45.80
N ALA A 989 -21.84 31.96 45.75
CA ALA A 989 -22.30 32.99 46.68
C ALA A 989 -23.76 33.42 46.47
N GLY A 990 -24.39 33.02 45.36
CA GLY A 990 -25.76 33.35 44.99
C GLY A 990 -25.87 34.22 43.74
N PHE A 991 -27.08 34.32 43.20
CA PHE A 991 -27.37 35.08 41.99
C PHE A 991 -27.76 36.54 42.30
N LYS A 992 -27.52 37.44 41.35
CA LYS A 992 -27.95 38.85 41.43
C LYS A 992 -29.38 38.97 40.93
N ALA A 993 -29.96 40.17 41.01
CA ALA A 993 -31.25 40.43 40.37
C ALA A 993 -31.06 40.42 38.84
N GLY A 994 -31.99 39.79 38.12
CA GLY A 994 -31.92 39.62 36.67
C GLY A 994 -32.27 38.20 36.23
N ASP A 995 -32.13 37.97 34.92
CA ASP A 995 -32.33 36.67 34.29
C ASP A 995 -31.03 35.87 34.33
N HIS A 996 -31.12 34.65 34.83
CA HIS A 996 -30.03 33.68 34.91
C HIS A 996 -30.41 32.40 34.15
N SER A 997 -29.44 31.83 33.43
CA SER A 997 -29.61 30.59 32.66
C SER A 997 -28.46 29.66 32.99
N VAL A 998 -28.69 28.77 33.94
CA VAL A 998 -27.63 27.96 34.54
C VAL A 998 -27.56 26.60 33.86
N THR A 999 -26.38 26.21 33.40
CA THR A 999 -26.10 24.89 32.82
C THR A 999 -24.93 24.22 33.51
N ALA A 1000 -24.87 22.89 33.43
CA ALA A 1000 -23.73 22.09 33.81
C ALA A 1000 -23.22 21.32 32.58
N VAL A 1001 -21.92 21.39 32.32
CA VAL A 1001 -21.26 20.78 31.18
C VAL A 1001 -20.20 19.79 31.67
N PHE A 1002 -20.44 18.50 31.50
CA PHE A 1002 -19.41 17.47 31.68
C PHE A 1002 -18.47 17.49 30.47
N GLY A 1003 -17.17 17.64 30.73
CA GLY A 1003 -16.15 17.66 29.67
C GLY A 1003 -15.86 16.27 29.10
N GLN A 1004 -15.55 16.20 27.80
CA GLN A 1004 -15.10 14.96 27.16
C GLN A 1004 -13.82 14.44 27.84
N THR A 1005 -13.71 13.12 28.00
CA THR A 1005 -12.53 12.43 28.50
C THR A 1005 -11.96 11.49 27.44
N ALA A 1006 -10.93 10.71 27.77
CA ALA A 1006 -10.38 9.69 26.87
C ALA A 1006 -11.35 8.51 26.62
N THR A 1007 -12.43 8.41 27.39
CA THR A 1007 -13.35 7.26 27.42
C THR A 1007 -14.82 7.65 27.41
N ALA A 1008 -15.18 8.92 27.63
CA ALA A 1008 -16.55 9.41 27.75
C ALA A 1008 -16.79 10.70 26.95
N GLN A 1009 -17.96 10.79 26.30
CA GLN A 1009 -18.42 11.98 25.59
C GLN A 1009 -18.73 13.14 26.55
N SER A 1010 -18.63 14.38 26.06
CA SER A 1010 -19.15 15.55 26.78
C SER A 1010 -20.68 15.56 26.78
N SER A 1011 -21.31 16.01 27.86
CA SER A 1011 -22.75 16.22 27.92
C SER A 1011 -23.10 17.52 28.63
N THR A 1012 -24.22 18.12 28.26
CA THR A 1012 -24.70 19.40 28.81
C THR A 1012 -26.10 19.24 29.36
N SER A 1013 -26.34 19.74 30.56
CA SER A 1013 -27.67 19.73 31.16
C SER A 1013 -28.64 20.65 30.44
N ALA A 1014 -29.94 20.37 30.61
CA ALA A 1014 -30.95 21.39 30.36
C ALA A 1014 -30.67 22.65 31.19
N ALA A 1015 -30.98 23.83 30.63
CA ALA A 1015 -30.76 25.08 31.33
C ALA A 1015 -31.82 25.28 32.42
N LEU A 1016 -31.37 25.46 33.67
CA LEU A 1016 -32.21 25.96 34.74
C LEU A 1016 -32.32 27.48 34.58
N THR A 1017 -33.53 27.94 34.30
CA THR A 1017 -33.81 29.39 34.18
C THR A 1017 -34.31 29.93 35.52
N LEU A 1018 -33.72 31.02 35.96
CA LEU A 1018 -34.07 31.70 37.21
C LEU A 1018 -34.21 33.19 36.93
N MET A 1019 -35.34 33.77 37.31
CA MET A 1019 -35.56 35.20 37.29
C MET A 1019 -35.64 35.70 38.74
N LEU A 1020 -34.70 36.56 39.12
CA LEU A 1020 -34.69 37.18 40.44
C LEU A 1020 -35.10 38.66 40.34
N GLU A 1021 -36.33 38.95 40.75
CA GLU A 1021 -36.84 40.31 40.84
C GLU A 1021 -36.45 40.97 42.16
N LYS A 1022 -36.09 42.25 42.11
CA LYS A 1022 -35.90 43.04 43.33
C LYS A 1022 -37.24 43.25 44.03
N GLY A 1023 -37.22 43.20 45.36
CA GLY A 1023 -38.39 43.51 46.18
C GLY A 1023 -38.80 44.98 46.08
N LYS A 1024 -40.07 45.28 46.34
CA LYS A 1024 -40.55 46.68 46.43
C LYS A 1024 -40.18 47.30 47.79
N SER A 1025 -39.77 48.56 47.77
CA SER A 1025 -39.52 49.37 48.97
C SER A 1025 -40.65 50.39 49.20
N GLY A 1026 -40.87 50.78 50.45
CA GLY A 1026 -41.89 51.78 50.82
C GLY A 1026 -41.29 52.86 51.71
N ILE A 1027 -41.39 54.13 51.31
CA ILE A 1027 -40.83 55.25 52.07
C ILE A 1027 -41.91 56.07 52.78
N ALA A 1028 -41.66 56.43 54.03
CA ALA A 1028 -42.47 57.36 54.81
C ALA A 1028 -41.60 58.53 55.29
N LEU A 1029 -42.08 59.75 55.06
CA LEU A 1029 -41.44 60.99 55.50
C LEU A 1029 -42.33 61.69 56.53
N VAL A 1030 -41.79 61.99 57.70
CA VAL A 1030 -42.50 62.71 58.76
C VAL A 1030 -41.68 63.90 59.23
N LEU A 1031 -42.34 65.06 59.33
CA LEU A 1031 -41.79 66.24 59.98
C LEU A 1031 -42.38 66.37 61.38
N ALA A 1032 -41.58 66.82 62.36
CA ALA A 1032 -42.05 67.05 63.72
C ALA A 1032 -43.15 68.13 63.81
N THR A 1033 -43.20 69.03 62.82
CA THR A 1033 -44.27 70.02 62.65
C THR A 1033 -44.35 70.45 61.18
N ASP A 1034 -45.57 70.77 60.72
CA ASP A 1034 -45.87 71.24 59.37
C ASP A 1034 -45.69 72.76 59.21
N SER A 1035 -45.46 73.49 60.31
CA SER A 1035 -45.20 74.91 60.28
C SER A 1035 -44.20 75.34 61.35
N SER A 1036 -43.38 76.33 61.03
CA SER A 1036 -42.43 76.92 61.97
C SER A 1036 -42.39 78.44 61.80
N VAL A 1037 -41.74 79.11 62.76
CA VAL A 1037 -41.44 80.54 62.65
C VAL A 1037 -39.99 80.68 62.21
N TYR A 1038 -39.73 81.60 61.29
CA TYR A 1038 -38.38 81.91 60.79
C TYR A 1038 -37.35 82.01 61.94
N GLY A 1039 -36.27 81.25 61.84
CA GLY A 1039 -35.23 81.12 62.87
C GLY A 1039 -35.32 79.88 63.76
N THR A 1040 -36.26 78.96 63.49
CA THR A 1040 -36.43 77.68 64.20
C THR A 1040 -36.13 76.51 63.27
N GLY A 1041 -35.25 75.58 63.67
CA GLY A 1041 -35.01 74.35 62.91
C GLY A 1041 -36.09 73.30 63.20
N VAL A 1042 -36.42 72.47 62.21
CA VAL A 1042 -37.46 71.43 62.34
C VAL A 1042 -36.86 70.05 62.15
N ARG A 1043 -37.04 69.18 63.14
CA ARG A 1043 -36.60 67.78 63.03
C ARG A 1043 -37.56 67.01 62.13
N GLY A 1044 -37.04 66.08 61.36
CA GLY A 1044 -37.81 65.13 60.58
C GLY A 1044 -37.14 63.75 60.59
N SER A 1045 -37.90 62.75 60.17
CA SER A 1045 -37.41 61.40 60.01
C SER A 1045 -37.96 60.78 58.72
N VAL A 1046 -37.14 59.98 58.09
CA VAL A 1046 -37.53 59.07 57.00
C VAL A 1046 -37.40 57.65 57.51
N ALA A 1047 -38.41 56.82 57.24
CA ALA A 1047 -38.37 55.38 57.46
C ALA A 1047 -38.64 54.69 56.12
N VAL A 1048 -37.84 53.68 55.81
CA VAL A 1048 -37.97 52.90 54.57
C VAL A 1048 -38.27 51.46 54.97
N ALA A 1049 -39.46 50.98 54.64
CA ALA A 1049 -39.74 49.55 54.70
C ALA A 1049 -38.91 48.86 53.62
N ASN A 1050 -38.17 47.81 54.02
CA ASN A 1050 -37.18 47.12 53.19
C ASN A 1050 -36.05 48.05 52.72
N GLY A 1051 -35.49 48.84 53.65
CA GLY A 1051 -34.42 49.78 53.36
C GLY A 1051 -33.05 49.10 53.22
N ASP A 1052 -32.85 47.94 53.86
CA ASP A 1052 -31.65 47.09 53.75
C ASP A 1052 -30.34 47.89 53.93
N GLY A 1053 -30.34 48.85 54.85
CA GLY A 1053 -29.18 49.72 55.11
C GLY A 1053 -28.79 50.65 53.94
N GLY A 1054 -29.66 50.84 52.94
CA GLY A 1054 -29.43 51.71 51.78
C GLY A 1054 -29.51 53.21 52.13
N SER A 1055 -29.68 54.06 51.12
CA SER A 1055 -29.64 55.52 51.29
C SER A 1055 -30.94 56.20 50.86
N VAL A 1056 -31.29 57.29 51.54
CA VAL A 1056 -32.43 58.15 51.21
C VAL A 1056 -31.92 59.52 50.76
N ARG A 1057 -32.31 59.93 49.56
CA ARG A 1057 -32.08 61.26 49.03
C ARG A 1057 -33.18 62.22 49.48
N LEU A 1058 -32.84 63.16 50.37
CA LEU A 1058 -33.73 64.21 50.88
C LEU A 1058 -33.52 65.52 50.10
N THR A 1059 -34.59 66.22 49.71
CA THR A 1059 -34.52 67.52 49.05
C THR A 1059 -35.47 68.54 49.70
N TYR A 1060 -34.98 69.75 49.99
CA TYR A 1060 -35.79 70.86 50.52
C TYR A 1060 -35.25 72.21 50.05
N GLY A 1061 -36.12 73.13 49.64
CA GLY A 1061 -35.74 74.51 49.26
C GLY A 1061 -34.65 74.61 48.18
N GLY A 1062 -34.53 73.61 47.30
CA GLY A 1062 -33.48 73.51 46.28
C GLY A 1062 -32.17 72.86 46.75
N THR A 1063 -32.07 72.41 48.00
CA THR A 1063 -30.91 71.70 48.57
C THR A 1063 -31.18 70.20 48.63
N THR A 1064 -30.22 69.36 48.20
CA THR A 1064 -30.30 67.89 48.27
C THR A 1064 -29.25 67.32 49.22
N VAL A 1065 -29.62 66.33 50.03
CA VAL A 1065 -28.78 65.66 51.02
C VAL A 1065 -29.05 64.17 50.98
N ASP A 1066 -28.03 63.33 50.85
CA ASP A 1066 -28.15 61.87 50.95
C ASP A 1066 -27.98 61.45 52.41
N LEU A 1067 -28.91 60.63 52.91
CA LEU A 1067 -29.00 60.16 54.28
C LEU A 1067 -28.82 58.64 54.30
N PRO A 1068 -27.73 58.10 54.86
CA PRO A 1068 -27.62 56.67 55.05
C PRO A 1068 -28.68 56.20 56.06
N LEU A 1069 -29.34 55.08 55.77
CA LEU A 1069 -30.25 54.44 56.73
C LEU A 1069 -29.43 53.72 57.82
N GLY A 1070 -29.86 53.85 59.07
CA GLY A 1070 -29.31 53.05 60.17
C GLY A 1070 -29.82 51.61 60.13
N SER A 1071 -29.39 50.78 61.09
CA SER A 1071 -29.80 49.36 61.21
C SER A 1071 -31.31 49.12 61.43
N SER A 1072 -32.09 50.18 61.61
CA SER A 1072 -33.56 50.15 61.71
C SER A 1072 -34.26 50.64 60.44
N ASP A 1073 -33.53 50.76 59.33
CA ASP A 1073 -33.99 51.32 58.05
C ASP A 1073 -34.67 52.70 58.17
N ALA A 1074 -34.17 53.52 59.09
CA ALA A 1074 -34.63 54.89 59.29
C ALA A 1074 -33.45 55.86 59.38
N ALA A 1075 -33.67 57.11 58.95
CA ALA A 1075 -32.73 58.20 59.10
C ALA A 1075 -33.42 59.46 59.64
N ALA A 1076 -32.79 60.13 60.60
CA ALA A 1076 -33.25 61.41 61.14
C ALA A 1076 -32.52 62.56 60.46
N PHE A 1077 -33.22 63.67 60.22
CA PHE A 1077 -32.65 64.90 59.67
C PHE A 1077 -33.22 66.14 60.36
N THR A 1078 -32.63 67.30 60.11
CA THR A 1078 -33.14 68.58 60.62
C THR A 1078 -33.12 69.62 59.50
N LEU A 1079 -34.27 70.21 59.21
CA LEU A 1079 -34.38 71.37 58.33
C LEU A 1079 -33.70 72.57 59.01
N PRO A 1080 -32.87 73.33 58.27
CA PRO A 1080 -32.07 74.41 58.85
C PRO A 1080 -32.95 75.58 59.33
N ALA A 1081 -32.58 76.18 60.46
CA ALA A 1081 -33.26 77.34 61.05
C ALA A 1081 -33.22 78.61 60.16
N GLY A 1082 -32.33 78.65 59.17
CA GLY A 1082 -32.16 79.76 58.23
C GLY A 1082 -33.11 79.72 57.02
N LEU A 1083 -33.97 78.70 56.92
CA LEU A 1083 -34.95 78.58 55.84
C LEU A 1083 -35.90 79.80 55.86
N GLY A 1084 -35.93 80.58 54.78
CA GLY A 1084 -36.70 81.84 54.69
C GLY A 1084 -38.20 81.64 54.89
N ALA A 1085 -38.96 82.71 55.16
CA ALA A 1085 -40.41 82.57 55.27
C ALA A 1085 -41.02 82.24 53.90
N GLY A 1086 -41.79 81.15 53.84
CA GLY A 1086 -42.33 80.61 52.59
C GLY A 1086 -42.82 79.16 52.74
N SER A 1087 -43.40 78.65 51.64
CA SER A 1087 -43.87 77.27 51.54
C SER A 1087 -42.79 76.39 50.93
N TYR A 1088 -42.41 75.32 51.63
CA TYR A 1088 -41.41 74.36 51.17
C TYR A 1088 -42.01 72.97 51.02
N THR A 1089 -41.70 72.31 49.91
CA THR A 1089 -41.89 70.87 49.78
C THR A 1089 -40.59 70.19 50.17
N VAL A 1090 -40.63 69.35 51.20
CA VAL A 1090 -39.55 68.44 51.56
C VAL A 1090 -39.85 67.11 50.89
N SER A 1091 -38.96 66.61 50.04
CA SER A 1091 -39.11 65.31 49.38
C SER A 1091 -38.01 64.35 49.81
N ALA A 1092 -38.34 63.06 49.89
CA ALA A 1092 -37.41 61.98 50.19
C ALA A 1092 -37.63 60.81 49.22
N VAL A 1093 -36.54 60.23 48.72
CA VAL A 1093 -36.54 59.06 47.84
C VAL A 1093 -35.49 58.07 48.32
N PHE A 1094 -35.88 56.83 48.59
CA PHE A 1094 -34.93 55.75 48.80
C PHE A 1094 -34.32 55.33 47.47
N THR A 1095 -32.99 55.23 47.41
CA THR A 1095 -32.26 55.04 46.14
C THR A 1095 -32.19 53.59 45.67
N GLY A 1096 -32.76 52.64 46.42
CA GLY A 1096 -32.69 51.20 46.14
C GLY A 1096 -31.41 50.54 46.65
N THR A 1097 -31.40 49.21 46.65
CA THR A 1097 -30.22 48.36 46.87
C THR A 1097 -30.13 47.28 45.77
N ASP A 1098 -29.20 46.34 45.90
CA ASP A 1098 -29.15 45.13 45.07
C ASP A 1098 -30.43 44.27 45.24
N ARG A 1099 -31.12 44.38 46.39
CA ARG A 1099 -32.27 43.54 46.75
C ARG A 1099 -33.62 44.24 46.60
N PHE A 1100 -33.65 45.56 46.71
CA PHE A 1100 -34.90 46.33 46.70
C PHE A 1100 -34.85 47.49 45.70
N GLU A 1101 -35.94 47.69 44.97
CA GLU A 1101 -36.10 48.81 44.04
C GLU A 1101 -36.06 50.16 44.76
N PRO A 1102 -35.67 51.25 44.07
CA PRO A 1102 -35.88 52.61 44.58
C PRO A 1102 -37.35 52.86 44.95
N SER A 1103 -37.59 53.63 46.00
CA SER A 1103 -38.96 53.96 46.39
C SER A 1103 -39.56 55.05 45.50
N GLY A 1104 -40.88 55.23 45.57
CA GLY A 1104 -41.50 56.50 45.14
C GLY A 1104 -41.02 57.71 45.95
N VAL A 1105 -41.49 58.91 45.59
CA VAL A 1105 -41.16 60.15 46.31
C VAL A 1105 -42.14 60.37 47.46
N ALA A 1106 -41.68 60.35 48.71
CA ALA A 1106 -42.47 60.84 49.84
C ALA A 1106 -42.27 62.35 49.98
N THR A 1107 -43.36 63.10 50.14
CA THR A 1107 -43.31 64.56 50.30
C THR A 1107 -44.03 65.02 51.56
N ALA A 1108 -43.45 66.00 52.26
CA ALA A 1108 -44.09 66.73 53.34
C ALA A 1108 -44.04 68.22 53.05
N SER A 1109 -45.17 68.92 53.25
CA SER A 1109 -45.22 70.37 53.14
C SER A 1109 -44.80 71.02 54.47
N HIS A 1110 -43.98 72.06 54.40
CA HIS A 1110 -43.57 72.84 55.56
C HIS A 1110 -43.72 74.33 55.31
N GLN A 1111 -44.47 75.02 56.17
CA GLN A 1111 -44.66 76.47 56.12
C GLN A 1111 -43.76 77.18 57.12
N VAL A 1112 -42.86 78.02 56.63
CA VAL A 1112 -42.11 78.94 57.49
C VAL A 1112 -42.83 80.28 57.52
N THR A 1113 -43.40 80.63 58.67
CA THR A 1113 -44.08 81.91 58.90
C THR A 1113 -43.11 83.01 59.31
N LYS A 1114 -43.48 84.26 59.04
CA LYS A 1114 -42.67 85.44 59.40
C LYS A 1114 -42.59 85.61 60.92
N ALA A 1115 -41.41 85.95 61.42
CA ALA A 1115 -41.20 86.23 62.84
C ALA A 1115 -41.89 87.55 63.28
N PRO A 1116 -42.54 87.60 64.46
CA PRO A 1116 -43.22 88.80 64.94
C PRO A 1116 -42.23 89.91 65.30
N THR A 1117 -42.63 91.17 65.09
CA THR A 1117 -41.83 92.35 65.51
C THR A 1117 -42.61 93.27 66.45
N SER A 1118 -41.90 94.11 67.22
CA SER A 1118 -42.51 95.14 68.06
C SER A 1118 -41.85 96.51 67.82
N ALA A 1119 -42.65 97.54 67.55
CA ALA A 1119 -42.16 98.90 67.29
C ALA A 1119 -42.39 99.83 68.50
N ALA A 1120 -41.43 100.71 68.79
CA ALA A 1120 -41.50 101.76 69.81
C ALA A 1120 -41.11 103.13 69.23
N VAL A 1121 -41.76 104.21 69.67
CA VAL A 1121 -41.48 105.59 69.23
C VAL A 1121 -41.01 106.48 70.40
N SER A 1122 -40.01 107.31 70.17
CA SER A 1122 -39.50 108.31 71.12
C SER A 1122 -39.27 109.66 70.44
N ALA A 1123 -39.63 110.74 71.13
CA ALA A 1123 -39.45 112.13 70.67
C ALA A 1123 -39.42 113.08 71.88
N LYS A 1124 -38.80 114.27 71.75
CA LYS A 1124 -38.77 115.30 72.81
C LYS A 1124 -40.18 115.74 73.18
N SER A 1125 -40.43 116.04 74.46
CA SER A 1125 -41.76 116.38 75.01
C SER A 1125 -42.27 117.78 74.63
N SER A 1126 -41.39 118.67 74.18
CA SER A 1126 -41.76 119.97 73.60
C SER A 1126 -40.78 120.42 72.52
N VAL A 1127 -41.23 121.28 71.61
CA VAL A 1127 -40.43 121.85 70.51
C VAL A 1127 -40.91 123.27 70.20
N ALA A 1128 -40.00 124.16 69.84
CA ALA A 1128 -40.35 125.52 69.45
C ALA A 1128 -41.14 125.54 68.11
N LYS A 1129 -42.10 126.45 67.99
CA LYS A 1129 -42.89 126.66 66.77
C LYS A 1129 -42.03 126.73 65.49
N GLY A 1130 -42.41 125.96 64.47
CA GLY A 1130 -41.73 125.91 63.17
C GLY A 1130 -40.39 125.17 63.12
N ARG A 1131 -39.88 124.63 64.24
CA ARG A 1131 -38.64 123.82 64.27
C ARG A 1131 -38.91 122.34 64.01
N THR A 1132 -37.85 121.59 63.72
CA THR A 1132 -37.91 120.15 63.46
C THR A 1132 -37.93 119.36 64.77
N LEU A 1133 -38.92 118.49 64.93
CA LEU A 1133 -38.97 117.46 65.96
C LEU A 1133 -38.30 116.19 65.45
N THR A 1134 -37.24 115.75 66.12
CA THR A 1134 -36.65 114.43 65.85
C THR A 1134 -37.50 113.34 66.50
N VAL A 1135 -37.91 112.37 65.68
CA VAL A 1135 -38.70 111.19 66.05
C VAL A 1135 -37.83 109.97 65.82
N ARG A 1136 -37.51 109.22 66.87
CA ARG A 1136 -36.75 107.97 66.80
C ARG A 1136 -37.69 106.79 66.97
N THR A 1137 -37.64 105.86 66.03
CA THR A 1137 -38.35 104.58 66.06
C THR A 1137 -37.37 103.44 66.28
N THR A 1138 -37.75 102.47 67.12
CA THR A 1138 -37.02 101.23 67.36
C THR A 1138 -37.94 100.05 67.12
N VAL A 1139 -37.55 99.13 66.25
CA VAL A 1139 -38.22 97.87 65.92
C VAL A 1139 -37.37 96.73 66.49
N LYS A 1140 -37.96 95.96 67.42
CA LYS A 1140 -37.35 94.79 68.06
C LYS A 1140 -37.93 93.51 67.45
N GLY A 1141 -37.16 92.42 67.54
CA GLY A 1141 -37.55 91.08 67.07
C GLY A 1141 -36.54 90.48 66.10
N ALA A 1142 -35.23 90.60 66.36
CA ALA A 1142 -34.20 89.93 65.57
C ALA A 1142 -34.13 88.45 65.95
N THR A 1143 -34.12 87.57 64.95
CA THR A 1143 -34.01 86.11 65.12
C THR A 1143 -32.78 85.61 64.37
N ALA A 1144 -32.03 84.68 64.98
CA ALA A 1144 -30.83 84.07 64.40
C ALA A 1144 -29.77 85.08 63.88
N GLY A 1145 -29.64 86.24 64.54
CA GLY A 1145 -28.65 87.28 64.19
C GLY A 1145 -29.09 88.25 63.08
N THR A 1146 -30.22 88.00 62.42
CA THR A 1146 -30.77 88.83 61.34
C THR A 1146 -31.73 89.88 61.92
N PHE A 1147 -31.54 91.18 61.61
CA PHE A 1147 -32.41 92.25 62.13
C PHE A 1147 -33.55 92.59 61.16
N PRO A 1148 -34.74 93.02 61.63
CA PRO A 1148 -35.84 93.46 60.76
C PRO A 1148 -35.45 94.65 59.88
N THR A 1149 -35.83 94.60 58.59
CA THR A 1149 -35.52 95.60 57.56
C THR A 1149 -36.78 96.15 56.87
N GLY A 1150 -36.70 97.21 56.08
CA GLY A 1150 -37.86 97.74 55.34
C GLY A 1150 -38.40 99.05 55.92
N GLN A 1151 -39.68 99.38 55.66
CA GLN A 1151 -40.16 100.76 55.83
C GLN A 1151 -40.80 101.05 57.19
N VAL A 1152 -40.35 102.16 57.80
CA VAL A 1152 -40.95 102.81 58.98
C VAL A 1152 -41.62 104.12 58.57
N LYS A 1153 -42.94 104.19 58.75
CA LYS A 1153 -43.79 105.33 58.38
C LYS A 1153 -44.12 106.16 59.62
N VAL A 1154 -43.80 107.47 59.61
CA VAL A 1154 -43.98 108.41 60.73
C VAL A 1154 -45.20 109.30 60.51
N TYR A 1155 -46.19 109.21 61.39
CA TYR A 1155 -47.43 109.95 61.31
C TYR A 1155 -47.54 110.99 62.43
N VAL A 1156 -48.04 112.19 62.11
CA VAL A 1156 -48.26 113.29 63.07
C VAL A 1156 -49.68 113.82 62.99
N LYS A 1157 -50.29 114.03 64.15
CA LYS A 1157 -51.61 114.64 64.37
C LYS A 1157 -51.44 115.96 65.13
N THR A 1158 -52.16 117.02 64.76
CA THR A 1158 -52.16 118.31 65.48
C THR A 1158 -53.54 118.55 66.11
N GLY A 1159 -53.60 118.82 67.42
CA GLY A 1159 -54.87 118.99 68.13
C GLY A 1159 -55.80 117.78 67.99
N LYS A 1160 -57.09 118.04 67.70
CA LYS A 1160 -58.11 116.99 67.49
C LYS A 1160 -58.12 116.37 66.08
N GLY A 1161 -57.32 116.85 65.12
CA GLY A 1161 -57.33 116.38 63.72
C GLY A 1161 -56.89 114.92 63.49
N SER A 1162 -56.82 114.45 62.25
CA SER A 1162 -56.37 113.08 61.94
C SER A 1162 -54.84 112.95 61.86
N TYR A 1163 -54.30 111.74 62.08
CA TYR A 1163 -52.88 111.46 61.85
C TYR A 1163 -52.58 111.52 60.35
N ARG A 1164 -51.62 112.37 59.96
CA ARG A 1164 -51.13 112.43 58.59
C ARG A 1164 -49.71 111.92 58.52
N LEU A 1165 -49.41 111.11 57.50
CA LEU A 1165 -48.04 110.67 57.23
C LEU A 1165 -47.18 111.91 56.99
N LYS A 1166 -46.05 111.99 57.67
CA LYS A 1166 -45.12 113.11 57.54
C LYS A 1166 -43.80 112.71 56.95
N LYS A 1167 -43.33 111.50 57.22
CA LYS A 1167 -42.08 111.00 56.67
C LYS A 1167 -42.09 109.48 56.65
N ILE A 1168 -41.34 108.91 55.72
CA ILE A 1168 -41.00 107.48 55.69
C ILE A 1168 -39.49 107.40 55.86
N ALA A 1169 -39.04 106.44 56.65
CA ALA A 1169 -37.63 106.11 56.83
C ALA A 1169 -37.45 104.60 56.64
N THR A 1170 -36.27 104.20 56.18
CA THR A 1170 -35.98 102.78 55.90
C THR A 1170 -35.09 102.22 57.00
N LEU A 1171 -35.46 101.06 57.54
CA LEU A 1171 -34.63 100.19 58.33
C LEU A 1171 -33.78 99.34 57.39
N THR A 1172 -32.48 99.53 57.44
CA THR A 1172 -31.50 98.66 56.79
C THR A 1172 -30.87 97.75 57.85
N PRO A 1173 -30.23 96.63 57.45
CA PRO A 1173 -29.53 95.75 58.40
C PRO A 1173 -28.55 96.51 59.31
N GLY A 1174 -27.82 97.49 58.76
CA GLY A 1174 -26.83 98.30 59.50
C GLY A 1174 -27.43 99.19 60.60
N ASN A 1175 -28.73 99.51 60.51
CA ASN A 1175 -29.40 100.37 61.49
C ASN A 1175 -29.89 99.57 62.72
N ARG A 1176 -29.73 98.24 62.72
CA ARG A 1176 -30.02 97.31 63.82
C ARG A 1176 -31.38 97.55 64.49
N GLY A 1177 -32.41 97.76 63.67
CA GLY A 1177 -33.77 97.99 64.15
C GLY A 1177 -34.07 99.42 64.62
N VAL A 1178 -33.17 100.41 64.47
CA VAL A 1178 -33.40 101.79 64.95
C VAL A 1178 -33.30 102.81 63.82
N VAL A 1179 -34.28 103.71 63.68
CA VAL A 1179 -34.24 104.81 62.70
C VAL A 1179 -34.71 106.13 63.30
N SER A 1180 -34.03 107.24 63.01
CA SER A 1180 -34.37 108.57 63.51
C SER A 1180 -34.72 109.51 62.37
N THR A 1181 -35.83 110.24 62.51
CA THR A 1181 -36.44 111.01 61.43
C THR A 1181 -36.85 112.40 61.90
N GLY A 1182 -36.46 113.45 61.19
CA GLY A 1182 -36.90 114.82 61.49
C GLY A 1182 -38.28 115.13 60.90
N VAL A 1183 -39.18 115.69 61.72
CA VAL A 1183 -40.50 116.16 61.28
C VAL A 1183 -40.71 117.61 61.68
N THR A 1184 -40.90 118.50 60.71
CA THR A 1184 -41.17 119.92 60.96
C THR A 1184 -42.53 120.11 61.61
N VAL A 1185 -42.58 120.83 62.73
CA VAL A 1185 -43.82 121.07 63.47
C VAL A 1185 -44.50 122.38 63.08
N THR A 1186 -45.78 122.50 63.39
CA THR A 1186 -46.58 123.69 63.05
C THR A 1186 -45.99 124.99 63.64
N LYS A 1187 -46.21 126.13 62.96
CA LYS A 1187 -45.79 127.47 63.42
C LYS A 1187 -46.74 128.07 64.47
N LYS A 1188 -47.87 127.40 64.78
CA LYS A 1188 -48.84 127.80 65.81
C LYS A 1188 -48.65 126.97 67.09
N LYS A 1189 -48.91 127.56 68.27
CA LYS A 1189 -48.93 126.82 69.54
C LYS A 1189 -50.01 125.73 69.49
N ALA A 1190 -49.62 124.47 69.66
CA ALA A 1190 -50.52 123.32 69.65
C ALA A 1190 -49.87 122.09 70.30
N THR A 1191 -50.68 121.15 70.78
CA THR A 1191 -50.18 119.80 71.11
C THR A 1191 -50.25 118.94 69.85
N ILE A 1192 -49.12 118.36 69.44
CA ILE A 1192 -49.05 117.37 68.38
C ILE A 1192 -48.87 115.96 68.97
N ARG A 1193 -49.30 114.92 68.27
CA ARG A 1193 -49.04 113.52 68.62
C ARG A 1193 -48.34 112.81 67.46
N VAL A 1194 -47.32 112.01 67.77
CA VAL A 1194 -46.52 111.26 66.79
C VAL A 1194 -46.68 109.76 67.01
N LYS A 1195 -46.90 108.99 65.95
CA LYS A 1195 -46.87 107.52 65.96
C LYS A 1195 -46.09 107.00 64.75
N THR A 1196 -45.50 105.82 64.85
CA THR A 1196 -44.78 105.19 63.74
C THR A 1196 -45.27 103.78 63.45
N VAL A 1197 -45.19 103.35 62.19
CA VAL A 1197 -45.62 102.01 61.74
C VAL A 1197 -44.49 101.40 60.93
N TYR A 1198 -43.97 100.26 61.38
CA TYR A 1198 -43.08 99.40 60.62
C TYR A 1198 -43.90 98.43 59.76
N SER A 1199 -43.55 98.33 58.47
CA SER A 1199 -44.38 97.65 57.47
C SER A 1199 -44.06 96.14 57.32
N GLY A 1200 -43.04 95.62 58.00
CA GLY A 1200 -42.54 94.24 57.81
C GLY A 1200 -41.57 94.11 56.63
N ASP A 1201 -40.95 92.92 56.51
CA ASP A 1201 -40.15 92.49 55.35
C ASP A 1201 -40.44 91.03 54.96
N GLY A 1202 -39.55 90.41 54.18
CA GLY A 1202 -39.68 89.02 53.73
C GLY A 1202 -39.77 88.00 54.85
N ASN A 1203 -39.09 88.22 55.99
CA ASN A 1203 -38.99 87.25 57.09
C ASN A 1203 -39.61 87.74 58.41
N TYR A 1204 -39.95 89.03 58.50
CA TYR A 1204 -40.47 89.67 59.70
C TYR A 1204 -41.83 90.36 59.49
N GLY A 1205 -42.76 90.19 60.43
CA GLY A 1205 -44.10 90.80 60.40
C GLY A 1205 -44.10 92.31 60.68
N ALA A 1206 -45.16 93.01 60.26
CA ALA A 1206 -45.37 94.44 60.51
C ALA A 1206 -45.69 94.76 61.98
N SER A 1207 -45.37 95.96 62.46
CA SER A 1207 -45.69 96.40 63.83
C SER A 1207 -45.90 97.91 63.94
N SER A 1208 -46.71 98.37 64.89
CA SER A 1208 -47.03 99.79 65.06
C SER A 1208 -46.82 100.28 66.48
N THR A 1209 -46.51 101.57 66.64
CA THR A 1209 -46.29 102.18 67.95
C THR A 1209 -47.55 102.86 68.48
N GLY A 1210 -47.63 103.02 69.81
CA GLY A 1210 -48.52 104.00 70.44
C GLY A 1210 -48.18 105.45 70.05
N SER A 1211 -49.02 106.41 70.45
CA SER A 1211 -48.81 107.84 70.15
C SER A 1211 -48.06 108.60 71.26
N LYS A 1212 -47.03 109.37 70.90
CA LYS A 1212 -46.31 110.28 71.80
C LYS A 1212 -46.80 111.72 71.62
N ALA A 1213 -47.29 112.36 72.69
CA ALA A 1213 -47.69 113.76 72.67
C ALA A 1213 -46.47 114.69 72.86
N VAL A 1214 -46.43 115.77 72.07
CA VAL A 1214 -45.36 116.79 72.07
C VAL A 1214 -46.01 118.17 72.03
N ARG A 1215 -45.64 119.07 72.96
CA ARG A 1215 -46.16 120.44 73.01
C ARG A 1215 -45.34 121.36 72.10
N VAL A 1216 -45.99 122.03 71.15
CA VAL A 1216 -45.38 123.09 70.32
C VAL A 1216 -45.55 124.42 71.05
N LYS A 1217 -44.42 125.00 71.51
CA LYS A 1217 -44.39 126.25 72.30
C LYS A 1217 -44.04 127.47 71.44
#